data_AF-A0A924L349-F1
#
_entry.id   AF-A0A924L349-F1
#
_cell.length_a   1.000
_cell.length_b   1.000
_cell.length_c   1.000
_cell.angle_alpha   90.00
_cell.angle_beta   90.00
_cell.angle_gamma   90.00
#
_symmetry.space_group_name_H-M   'P 1'
#
loop_
_entity.id
_entity.type
_entity.pdbx_description
1 polymer ?
#
loop_
_entity_poly.entity_id
_entity_poly.type
_entity_poly.pdbx_seq_one_letter_code
_entity_poly.pdbx_strand_id
1 'polypeptide(L)'
;MINNSFYKIIAFYIFFATSFTTLHAQRIDSLLNILDENYPQEKIHLHMDKLYYNPGETIWFKAYITADNLPAALSKTCYAELVDEKGTMLQRKMMPVLESGAASSFDLPDTLHGNKLFIRAYTSWMLNFDSTLLYMQPVHIIPLKSTVKKLPIAAIYTLTLFPEGGDLVQNISSGVAFKATDQEGTPITVNGNIVDSKGKTITTFSSVHDGMGYFSLLPEAGEKYKAVWKDKKGLQHQTVLSDAKKDGLVLSTTYSGNRIQYTLTRPETESAASAQYSVIAQMQQRMVYSAKINLTKKSTVTAPIVTDSMPSGILQLTVFNAAQVPVAERIIFINNNNYYFNTDLHAVEKNLTKRARNVLQIDVGNNLLTNLSIAVTDEGINPVSKNEENIYTRLLLSSDLKGYIFNPAYYFSSDEDSVKQHLDLVMMTNGWRRFKWENVLAEKWPVISISPTDYISIKGKVLGLSKLQLSNKDLTGILKTKSNSPQFLNIPMENDGQFKLNKLYFFDTAKLYYQFNNDKDKTLTSAASFAFENSFIKSPAQSVDLLAALYAPAKTDSIILLKSSSMAKLQRAQTELNKIQTLSTVVITTKQKSLKEKLDAEYTSGMFSGGDGYTFTTEDDPFAKSAQSILSYLQGKVAGLQISTTGDGSATWRGSPTSFFLNEINSDVNQLQNVNMNDVAMIKIFRPPFFGAMGGGSGGAIAVYTKKGAALNSSFKGLDFTNVVGYSVIKQFYSPNYETNNDPDVADYRTTLYWNSFLLMDKNNRRITIPFFNSDNCKKIRVIIEGINELGQLTREEKIFQ
;
A
#
# COMPACT_ATOMS: atom_id res chain seq x y z
N MET A 1 55.38 -54.66 2.55
CA MET A 1 55.20 -53.34 1.90
C MET A 1 53.82 -53.11 1.25
N ILE A 2 52.83 -54.00 1.41
CA ILE A 2 51.53 -53.87 0.69
C ILE A 2 50.42 -53.17 1.51
N ASN A 3 50.54 -53.08 2.85
CA ASN A 3 49.46 -52.52 3.68
C ASN A 3 49.34 -50.99 3.66
N ASN A 4 50.41 -50.22 3.46
CA ASN A 4 50.36 -48.76 3.59
C ASN A 4 49.78 -48.02 2.37
N SER A 5 49.76 -48.65 1.19
CA SER A 5 49.19 -48.06 -0.03
C SER A 5 47.66 -48.15 -0.03
N PHE A 6 47.10 -49.23 0.55
CA PHE A 6 45.66 -49.48 0.62
C PHE A 6 44.94 -48.47 1.54
N TYR A 7 45.52 -48.16 2.71
CA TYR A 7 44.98 -47.15 3.62
C TYR A 7 45.08 -45.71 3.08
N LYS A 8 46.12 -45.39 2.29
CA LYS A 8 46.24 -44.08 1.63
C LYS A 8 45.22 -43.92 0.49
N ILE A 9 44.95 -44.98 -0.27
CA ILE A 9 43.91 -44.97 -1.31
C ILE A 9 42.51 -44.84 -0.68
N ILE A 10 42.23 -45.58 0.41
CA ILE A 10 40.96 -45.45 1.14
C ILE A 10 40.80 -44.06 1.78
N ALA A 11 41.84 -43.51 2.39
CA ALA A 11 41.81 -42.14 2.94
C ALA A 11 41.64 -41.08 1.85
N PHE A 12 42.24 -41.27 0.67
CA PHE A 12 42.07 -40.39 -0.49
C PHE A 12 40.65 -40.47 -1.06
N TYR A 13 40.06 -41.67 -1.17
CA TYR A 13 38.65 -41.84 -1.57
C TYR A 13 37.66 -41.30 -0.53
N ILE A 14 37.96 -41.42 0.77
CA ILE A 14 37.14 -40.82 1.84
C ILE A 14 37.21 -39.29 1.77
N PHE A 15 38.38 -38.71 1.51
CA PHE A 15 38.55 -37.25 1.36
C PHE A 15 37.92 -36.71 0.06
N PHE A 16 37.94 -37.49 -1.03
CA PHE A 16 37.26 -37.14 -2.29
C PHE A 16 35.72 -37.29 -2.17
N ALA A 17 35.24 -38.30 -1.47
CA ALA A 17 33.80 -38.47 -1.19
C ALA A 17 33.26 -37.41 -0.20
N THR A 18 34.06 -36.92 0.75
CA THR A 18 33.66 -35.79 1.61
C THR A 18 33.70 -34.44 0.89
N SER A 19 34.56 -34.26 -0.11
CA SER A 19 34.62 -33.00 -0.90
C SER A 19 33.52 -32.90 -1.95
N PHE A 20 33.11 -34.00 -2.60
CA PHE A 20 31.89 -33.99 -3.43
C PHE A 20 30.61 -33.77 -2.62
N THR A 21 30.61 -34.15 -1.33
CA THR A 21 29.40 -34.05 -0.52
C THR A 21 29.14 -32.63 0.02
N THR A 22 30.18 -31.82 0.28
CA THR A 22 30.06 -30.40 0.60
C THR A 22 29.63 -29.57 -0.63
N LEU A 23 30.14 -29.89 -1.81
CA LEU A 23 29.83 -29.22 -3.08
C LEU A 23 28.33 -29.15 -3.42
N HIS A 24 27.53 -30.18 -3.13
CA HIS A 24 26.11 -30.22 -3.56
C HIS A 24 25.16 -29.37 -2.71
N ALA A 25 25.26 -29.44 -1.38
CA ALA A 25 24.46 -28.58 -0.51
C ALA A 25 24.90 -27.12 -0.66
N GLN A 26 26.21 -26.89 -0.83
CA GLN A 26 26.76 -25.57 -1.17
C GLN A 26 26.18 -25.03 -2.48
N ARG A 27 25.95 -25.87 -3.50
CA ARG A 27 25.33 -25.43 -4.75
C ARG A 27 23.92 -24.90 -4.53
N ILE A 28 23.03 -25.67 -3.89
CA ILE A 28 21.64 -25.24 -3.70
C ILE A 28 21.58 -24.02 -2.77
N ASP A 29 22.37 -23.99 -1.71
CA ASP A 29 22.49 -22.82 -0.85
C ASP A 29 22.97 -21.58 -1.61
N SER A 30 23.97 -21.72 -2.48
CA SER A 30 24.44 -20.62 -3.34
C SER A 30 23.35 -20.14 -4.31
N LEU A 31 22.58 -21.05 -4.92
CA LEU A 31 21.49 -20.69 -5.82
C LEU A 31 20.34 -19.97 -5.07
N LEU A 32 20.06 -20.39 -3.85
CA LEU A 32 19.11 -19.73 -2.95
C LEU A 32 19.58 -18.33 -2.54
N ASN A 33 20.86 -18.17 -2.22
CA ASN A 33 21.44 -16.85 -1.93
C ASN A 33 21.36 -15.91 -3.15
N ILE A 34 21.59 -16.42 -4.36
CA ILE A 34 21.38 -15.63 -5.60
C ILE A 34 19.93 -15.16 -5.71
N LEU A 35 18.96 -15.99 -5.34
CA LEU A 35 17.53 -15.63 -5.33
C LEU A 35 17.21 -14.57 -4.26
N ASP A 36 17.71 -14.76 -3.05
CA ASP A 36 17.52 -13.81 -1.94
C ASP A 36 18.09 -12.42 -2.29
N GLU A 37 19.32 -12.35 -2.81
CA GLU A 37 20.02 -11.10 -3.09
C GLU A 37 19.49 -10.36 -4.32
N ASN A 38 19.18 -11.09 -5.41
CA ASN A 38 18.84 -10.47 -6.70
C ASN A 38 17.34 -10.46 -7.01
N TYR A 39 16.56 -11.31 -6.34
CA TYR A 39 15.13 -11.50 -6.60
C TYR A 39 14.27 -11.49 -5.32
N PRO A 40 14.48 -10.54 -4.38
CA PRO A 40 13.70 -10.48 -3.14
C PRO A 40 12.21 -10.32 -3.44
N GLN A 41 11.37 -10.97 -2.65
CA GLN A 41 9.92 -11.00 -2.90
C GLN A 41 9.21 -9.96 -2.03
N GLU A 42 8.67 -8.92 -2.67
CA GLU A 42 7.84 -7.92 -2.00
C GLU A 42 6.43 -8.46 -1.75
N LYS A 43 5.87 -8.17 -0.58
CA LYS A 43 4.52 -8.51 -0.13
C LYS A 43 3.78 -7.24 0.26
N ILE A 44 2.46 -7.24 0.08
CA ILE A 44 1.60 -6.11 0.45
C ILE A 44 0.43 -6.60 1.31
N HIS A 45 0.11 -5.81 2.32
CA HIS A 45 -1.14 -5.85 3.09
C HIS A 45 -1.80 -4.47 3.07
N LEU A 46 -3.14 -4.39 2.98
CA LEU A 46 -3.86 -3.12 3.13
C LEU A 46 -4.67 -3.12 4.44
N HIS A 47 -4.46 -2.11 5.27
CA HIS A 47 -5.39 -1.74 6.33
C HIS A 47 -6.41 -0.76 5.74
N MET A 48 -7.70 -1.08 5.83
CA MET A 48 -8.80 -0.21 5.42
C MET A 48 -9.55 0.32 6.63
N ASP A 49 -10.26 1.45 6.51
CA ASP A 49 -11.02 2.00 7.64
C ASP A 49 -12.18 1.10 8.08
N LYS A 50 -12.80 0.40 7.13
CA LYS A 50 -13.86 -0.58 7.39
C LYS A 50 -13.93 -1.65 6.31
N LEU A 51 -14.83 -2.62 6.50
CA LEU A 51 -14.96 -3.80 5.63
C LEU A 51 -16.11 -3.69 4.64
N TYR A 52 -17.18 -3.04 5.09
CA TYR A 52 -18.42 -2.89 4.35
C TYR A 52 -18.61 -1.44 3.93
N TYR A 53 -18.88 -1.25 2.64
CA TYR A 53 -19.08 0.06 2.05
C TYR A 53 -20.43 0.14 1.33
N ASN A 54 -20.99 1.32 1.32
CA ASN A 54 -22.14 1.68 0.50
C ASN A 54 -21.65 2.48 -0.72
N PRO A 55 -22.39 2.46 -1.85
CA PRO A 55 -22.12 3.39 -2.95
C PRO A 55 -22.01 4.85 -2.46
N GLY A 56 -21.17 5.68 -3.08
CA GLY A 56 -20.95 7.05 -2.63
C GLY A 56 -19.97 7.24 -1.47
N GLU A 57 -19.58 6.16 -0.78
CA GLU A 57 -18.61 6.25 0.31
C GLU A 57 -17.16 6.25 -0.21
N THR A 58 -16.24 6.73 0.64
CA THR A 58 -14.80 6.67 0.39
C THR A 58 -14.20 5.50 1.17
N ILE A 59 -13.43 4.66 0.48
CA ILE A 59 -12.57 3.63 1.07
C ILE A 59 -11.25 4.28 1.44
N TRP A 60 -10.94 4.37 2.72
CA TRP A 60 -9.65 4.86 3.19
C TRP A 60 -8.73 3.68 3.46
N PHE A 61 -7.48 3.75 2.99
CA PHE A 61 -6.57 2.63 3.18
C PHE A 61 -5.10 3.04 3.29
N LYS A 62 -4.32 2.15 3.89
CA LYS A 62 -2.86 2.15 3.88
C LYS A 62 -2.34 0.78 3.49
N ALA A 63 -1.41 0.76 2.53
CA ALA A 63 -0.56 -0.36 2.21
C ALA A 63 0.66 -0.43 3.13
N TYR A 64 0.94 -1.62 3.63
CA TYR A 64 2.20 -2.02 4.25
C TYR A 64 2.96 -2.90 3.26
N ILE A 65 4.19 -2.53 2.92
CA ILE A 65 5.02 -3.27 1.96
C ILE A 65 6.23 -3.87 2.70
N THR A 66 6.41 -5.18 2.58
CA THR A 66 7.56 -5.88 3.17
C THR A 66 8.34 -6.66 2.12
N ALA A 67 9.60 -6.93 2.37
CA ALA A 67 10.41 -7.89 1.62
C ALA A 67 11.20 -8.71 2.65
N ASP A 68 11.16 -10.04 2.54
CA ASP A 68 11.82 -10.96 3.47
C ASP A 68 11.53 -10.65 4.95
N ASN A 69 10.24 -10.41 5.23
CA ASN A 69 9.69 -10.03 6.53
C ASN A 69 10.29 -8.75 7.13
N LEU A 70 11.00 -7.95 6.34
CA LEU A 70 11.54 -6.64 6.70
C LEU A 70 10.79 -5.52 5.96
N PRO A 71 10.88 -4.27 6.44
CA PRO A 71 10.40 -3.10 5.72
C PRO A 71 10.98 -3.07 4.30
N ALA A 72 10.14 -2.95 3.27
CA ALA A 72 10.59 -2.98 1.88
C ALA A 72 11.46 -1.76 1.53
N ALA A 73 12.69 -2.02 1.09
CA ALA A 73 13.63 -0.97 0.71
C ALA A 73 13.60 -0.62 -0.78
N LEU A 74 13.23 -1.56 -1.65
CA LEU A 74 13.38 -1.45 -3.11
C LEU A 74 12.37 -0.50 -3.74
N SER A 75 11.08 -0.79 -3.63
CA SER A 75 10.04 -0.03 -4.33
C SER A 75 9.67 1.25 -3.59
N LYS A 76 9.85 2.41 -4.25
CA LYS A 76 9.44 3.72 -3.72
C LYS A 76 8.04 4.17 -4.18
N THR A 77 7.37 3.36 -4.98
CA THR A 77 6.00 3.60 -5.47
C THR A 77 5.16 2.33 -5.33
N CYS A 78 3.99 2.49 -4.70
CA CYS A 78 2.96 1.47 -4.63
C CYS A 78 1.76 1.88 -5.49
N TYR A 79 1.21 0.92 -6.22
CA TYR A 79 0.01 1.11 -7.03
C TYR A 79 -1.14 0.38 -6.35
N ALA A 80 -2.29 1.04 -6.27
CA ALA A 80 -3.55 0.42 -5.87
C ALA A 80 -4.60 0.68 -6.94
N GLU A 81 -5.40 -0.32 -7.27
CA GLU A 81 -6.42 -0.27 -8.30
C GLU A 81 -7.73 -0.85 -7.79
N LEU A 82 -8.82 -0.14 -8.04
CA LEU A 82 -10.17 -0.66 -7.81
C LEU A 82 -10.64 -1.30 -9.12
N VAL A 83 -10.91 -2.59 -9.10
CA VAL A 83 -11.32 -3.37 -10.28
C VAL A 83 -12.67 -4.05 -10.07
N ASP A 84 -13.44 -4.22 -11.14
CA ASP A 84 -14.69 -4.99 -11.13
C ASP A 84 -14.44 -6.51 -11.29
N GLU A 85 -15.51 -7.32 -11.26
CA GLU A 85 -15.43 -8.77 -11.42
C GLU A 85 -14.93 -9.25 -12.79
N LYS A 86 -14.88 -8.35 -13.78
CA LYS A 86 -14.35 -8.60 -15.13
C LYS A 86 -12.89 -8.17 -15.26
N GLY A 87 -12.30 -7.62 -14.20
CA GLY A 87 -10.95 -7.07 -14.21
C GLY A 87 -10.85 -5.67 -14.83
N THR A 88 -11.97 -4.98 -15.08
CA THR A 88 -11.97 -3.60 -15.56
C THR A 88 -11.51 -2.68 -14.42
N MET A 89 -10.46 -1.91 -14.68
CA MET A 89 -9.96 -0.90 -13.74
C MET A 89 -10.89 0.31 -13.71
N LEU A 90 -11.52 0.56 -12.57
CA LEU A 90 -12.39 1.71 -12.32
C LEU A 90 -11.61 2.93 -11.85
N GLN A 91 -10.63 2.71 -10.96
CA GLN A 91 -9.77 3.76 -10.41
C GLN A 91 -8.37 3.22 -10.15
N ARG A 92 -7.38 4.11 -10.19
CA ARG A 92 -5.98 3.82 -9.90
C ARG A 92 -5.39 4.90 -8.99
N LYS A 93 -4.53 4.48 -8.06
CA LYS A 93 -3.78 5.33 -7.15
C LYS A 93 -2.30 4.99 -7.27
N MET A 94 -1.48 6.02 -7.51
CA MET A 94 -0.01 5.93 -7.46
C MET A 94 0.44 6.62 -6.19
N MET A 95 1.06 5.89 -5.28
CA MET A 95 1.35 6.34 -3.93
C MET A 95 2.85 6.23 -3.65
N PRO A 96 3.48 7.27 -3.09
CA PRO A 96 4.84 7.15 -2.62
C PRO A 96 4.90 6.21 -1.41
N VAL A 97 5.97 5.43 -1.33
CA VAL A 97 6.25 4.57 -0.17
C VAL A 97 7.14 5.32 0.81
N LEU A 98 6.68 5.48 2.05
CA LEU A 98 7.35 6.16 3.16
C LEU A 98 7.34 5.24 4.37
N GLU A 99 8.52 4.88 4.91
CA GLU A 99 8.66 3.95 6.03
C GLU A 99 7.82 2.67 5.85
N SER A 100 7.93 2.05 4.66
CA SER A 100 7.15 0.88 4.23
C SER A 100 5.62 1.04 4.22
N GLY A 101 5.13 2.28 4.32
CA GLY A 101 3.73 2.64 4.24
C GLY A 101 3.42 3.44 2.97
N ALA A 102 2.28 3.18 2.35
CA ALA A 102 1.73 4.02 1.27
C ALA A 102 0.22 4.15 1.46
N ALA A 103 -0.36 5.35 1.37
CA ALA A 103 -1.78 5.54 1.69
C ALA A 103 -2.52 6.34 0.63
N SER A 104 -3.80 6.04 0.45
CA SER A 104 -4.70 6.81 -0.40
C SER A 104 -6.16 6.48 -0.08
N SER A 105 -7.06 6.84 -0.99
CA SER A 105 -8.47 6.54 -0.91
C SER A 105 -9.11 6.31 -2.27
N PHE A 106 -10.17 5.49 -2.32
CA PHE A 106 -11.05 5.32 -3.48
C PHE A 106 -12.42 5.90 -3.19
N ASP A 107 -13.00 6.65 -4.13
CA ASP A 107 -14.37 7.15 -4.00
C ASP A 107 -15.33 6.26 -4.77
N LEU A 108 -16.27 5.60 -4.09
CA LEU A 108 -17.23 4.73 -4.77
C LEU A 108 -18.29 5.58 -5.48
N PRO A 109 -18.57 5.34 -6.77
CA PRO A 109 -19.66 6.05 -7.46
C PRO A 109 -21.01 5.81 -6.79
N ASP A 110 -21.85 6.84 -6.68
CA ASP A 110 -23.23 6.71 -6.18
C ASP A 110 -24.09 5.80 -7.08
N THR A 111 -23.75 5.72 -8.36
CA THR A 111 -24.41 4.89 -9.39
C THR A 111 -23.91 3.46 -9.42
N LEU A 112 -23.10 3.02 -8.45
CA LEU A 112 -22.57 1.67 -8.42
C LEU A 112 -23.71 0.65 -8.25
N HIS A 113 -23.97 -0.13 -9.30
CA HIS A 113 -25.01 -1.16 -9.33
C HIS A 113 -24.46 -2.58 -9.10
N GLY A 114 -23.15 -2.78 -9.33
CA GLY A 114 -22.46 -4.05 -9.10
C GLY A 114 -22.10 -4.27 -7.63
N ASN A 115 -21.96 -5.54 -7.23
CA ASN A 115 -21.70 -5.94 -5.83
C ASN A 115 -20.35 -6.64 -5.62
N LYS A 116 -19.52 -6.79 -6.66
CA LYS A 116 -18.22 -7.47 -6.58
C LYS A 116 -17.11 -6.54 -7.08
N LEU A 117 -16.48 -5.83 -6.14
CA LEU A 117 -15.29 -5.02 -6.40
C LEU A 117 -14.09 -5.65 -5.71
N PHE A 118 -12.91 -5.40 -6.24
CA PHE A 118 -11.65 -5.85 -5.66
C PHE A 118 -10.66 -4.69 -5.63
N ILE A 119 -9.82 -4.66 -4.59
CA ILE A 119 -8.64 -3.82 -4.58
C ILE A 119 -7.44 -4.69 -4.92
N ARG A 120 -6.77 -4.35 -6.02
CA ARG A 120 -5.48 -4.91 -6.42
C ARG A 120 -4.38 -3.95 -5.99
N ALA A 121 -3.34 -4.43 -5.30
CA ALA A 121 -2.18 -3.60 -4.95
C ALA A 121 -0.86 -4.29 -5.30
N TYR A 122 0.10 -3.51 -5.79
CA TYR A 122 1.38 -4.03 -6.27
C TYR A 122 2.45 -2.93 -6.37
N THR A 123 3.71 -3.34 -6.39
CA THR A 123 4.83 -2.50 -6.80
C THR A 123 5.26 -2.84 -8.23
N SER A 124 6.10 -1.99 -8.83
CA SER A 124 6.70 -2.30 -10.13
C SER A 124 7.58 -3.55 -10.09
N TRP A 125 8.22 -3.82 -8.94
CA TRP A 125 9.07 -4.98 -8.75
C TRP A 125 8.28 -6.29 -8.76
N MET A 126 7.13 -6.33 -8.08
CA MET A 126 6.24 -7.49 -8.04
C MET A 126 5.76 -7.95 -9.44
N LEU A 127 5.69 -7.03 -10.42
CA LEU A 127 5.27 -7.37 -11.78
C LEU A 127 6.29 -8.17 -12.59
N ASN A 128 7.52 -8.34 -12.09
CA ASN A 128 8.51 -9.24 -12.70
C ASN A 128 8.31 -10.71 -12.31
N PHE A 129 7.37 -11.01 -11.40
CA PHE A 129 7.15 -12.34 -10.84
C PHE A 129 5.73 -12.86 -11.11
N ASP A 130 5.36 -13.97 -10.46
CA ASP A 130 4.05 -14.59 -10.64
C ASP A 130 2.93 -13.63 -10.21
N SER A 131 2.11 -13.20 -11.18
CA SER A 131 1.00 -12.28 -10.96
C SER A 131 -0.07 -12.79 -9.98
N THR A 132 -0.10 -14.10 -9.67
CA THR A 132 -1.00 -14.62 -8.63
C THR A 132 -0.62 -14.18 -7.21
N LEU A 133 0.59 -13.64 -7.02
CA LEU A 133 1.10 -13.18 -5.72
C LEU A 133 0.82 -11.69 -5.43
N LEU A 134 0.26 -10.97 -6.42
CA LEU A 134 -0.16 -9.59 -6.20
C LEU A 134 -1.25 -9.53 -5.12
N TYR A 135 -1.27 -8.44 -4.36
CA TYR A 135 -2.34 -8.26 -3.38
C TYR A 135 -3.67 -8.08 -4.09
N MET A 136 -4.67 -8.83 -3.62
CA MET A 136 -6.04 -8.78 -4.12
C MET A 136 -6.99 -9.03 -2.95
N GLN A 137 -7.85 -8.05 -2.65
CA GLN A 137 -8.86 -8.20 -1.60
C GLN A 137 -10.24 -7.81 -2.13
N PRO A 138 -11.27 -8.65 -1.95
CA PRO A 138 -12.64 -8.28 -2.27
C PRO A 138 -13.11 -7.14 -1.36
N VAL A 139 -13.84 -6.19 -1.94
CA VAL A 139 -14.52 -5.09 -1.23
C VAL A 139 -16.00 -5.41 -1.15
N HIS A 140 -16.54 -5.44 0.07
CA HIS A 140 -17.94 -5.77 0.28
C HIS A 140 -18.82 -4.52 0.10
N ILE A 141 -19.54 -4.48 -1.03
CA ILE A 141 -20.48 -3.39 -1.34
C ILE A 141 -21.89 -3.80 -0.94
N ILE A 142 -22.53 -2.97 -0.11
CA ILE A 142 -23.91 -3.12 0.31
C ILE A 142 -24.85 -2.56 -0.79
N PRO A 143 -25.66 -3.40 -1.45
CA PRO A 143 -26.50 -2.96 -2.54
C PRO A 143 -27.66 -2.07 -2.06
N LEU A 144 -27.99 -1.04 -2.84
CA LEU A 144 -29.03 -0.05 -2.49
C LEU A 144 -30.47 -0.54 -2.65
N LYS A 145 -30.68 -1.53 -3.53
CA LYS A 145 -31.94 -2.22 -3.74
C LYS A 145 -31.67 -3.71 -3.61
N SER A 146 -32.50 -4.41 -2.85
CA SER A 146 -32.49 -5.86 -2.82
C SER A 146 -32.98 -6.35 -4.18
N THR A 147 -32.07 -6.57 -5.13
CA THR A 147 -32.42 -7.16 -6.42
C THR A 147 -32.72 -8.64 -6.21
N VAL A 148 -34.03 -8.92 -6.17
CA VAL A 148 -34.76 -10.11 -6.63
C VAL A 148 -33.90 -11.37 -6.79
N LYS A 149 -34.29 -12.43 -6.06
CA LYS A 149 -33.88 -13.84 -6.26
C LYS A 149 -33.66 -14.12 -7.77
N LYS A 150 -32.40 -14.20 -8.21
CA LYS A 150 -32.07 -14.92 -9.44
C LYS A 150 -32.61 -16.35 -9.28
N LEU A 151 -33.20 -16.92 -10.34
CA LEU A 151 -33.45 -18.36 -10.37
C LEU A 151 -32.16 -19.07 -9.94
N PRO A 152 -32.22 -20.01 -8.99
CA PRO A 152 -31.03 -20.67 -8.50
C PRO A 152 -30.37 -21.39 -9.68
N ILE A 153 -29.28 -20.83 -10.18
CA ILE A 153 -28.32 -21.59 -10.98
C ILE A 153 -27.94 -22.78 -10.09
N ALA A 154 -27.96 -23.99 -10.63
CA ALA A 154 -27.55 -25.16 -9.88
C ALA A 154 -26.13 -24.92 -9.36
N ALA A 155 -25.99 -24.86 -8.02
CA ALA A 155 -24.69 -24.69 -7.39
C ALA A 155 -23.77 -25.82 -7.84
N ILE A 156 -22.57 -25.47 -8.28
CA ILE A 156 -21.54 -26.41 -8.70
C ILE A 156 -20.63 -26.58 -7.50
N TYR A 157 -20.37 -27.83 -7.12
CA TYR A 157 -19.51 -28.16 -5.99
C TYR A 157 -18.28 -28.91 -6.51
N THR A 158 -17.13 -28.58 -5.96
CA THR A 158 -15.84 -29.14 -6.34
C THR A 158 -15.18 -29.76 -5.12
N LEU A 159 -14.69 -30.99 -5.26
CA LEU A 159 -13.80 -31.65 -4.31
C LEU A 159 -12.46 -31.87 -5.00
N THR A 160 -11.40 -31.30 -4.45
CA THR A 160 -10.02 -31.48 -4.93
C THR A 160 -9.23 -32.32 -3.92
N LEU A 161 -8.39 -33.23 -4.42
CA LEU A 161 -7.64 -34.20 -3.62
C LEU A 161 -6.13 -33.93 -3.77
N PHE A 162 -5.39 -34.00 -2.67
CA PHE A 162 -4.00 -33.60 -2.56
C PHE A 162 -3.18 -34.68 -1.82
N PRO A 163 -2.49 -35.57 -2.55
CA PRO A 163 -1.54 -36.51 -1.93
C PRO A 163 -0.43 -35.75 -1.21
N GLU A 164 -0.15 -36.13 0.03
CA GLU A 164 0.96 -35.54 0.80
C GLU A 164 2.30 -35.85 0.12
N GLY A 165 3.16 -34.85 -0.03
CA GLY A 165 4.42 -35.00 -0.77
C GLY A 165 4.28 -34.87 -2.28
N GLY A 166 3.05 -34.92 -2.82
CA GLY A 166 2.71 -34.63 -4.22
C GLY A 166 2.17 -35.81 -5.03
N ASP A 167 2.66 -37.03 -4.80
CA ASP A 167 2.29 -38.22 -5.56
C ASP A 167 1.89 -39.38 -4.64
N LEU A 168 0.95 -40.20 -5.10
CA LEU A 168 0.70 -41.51 -4.50
C LEU A 168 1.72 -42.52 -5.01
N VAL A 169 2.18 -43.42 -4.13
CA VAL A 169 3.14 -44.48 -4.47
C VAL A 169 2.58 -45.85 -4.08
N GLN A 170 2.68 -46.80 -5.00
CA GLN A 170 2.12 -48.15 -4.85
C GLN A 170 2.64 -48.84 -3.58
N ASN A 171 1.72 -49.49 -2.87
CA ASN A 171 1.96 -50.26 -1.65
C ASN A 171 2.55 -49.46 -0.48
N ILE A 172 2.45 -48.13 -0.49
CA ILE A 172 2.86 -47.27 0.62
C ILE A 172 1.67 -46.45 1.09
N SER A 173 1.35 -46.57 2.38
CA SER A 173 0.30 -45.76 3.01
C SER A 173 0.66 -44.29 2.91
N SER A 174 -0.20 -43.52 2.24
CA SER A 174 -0.01 -42.10 1.97
C SER A 174 -1.18 -41.30 2.51
N GLY A 175 -0.88 -40.13 3.04
CA GLY A 175 -1.89 -39.15 3.40
C GLY A 175 -2.47 -38.44 2.19
N VAL A 176 -3.78 -38.22 2.18
CA VAL A 176 -4.45 -37.44 1.15
C VAL A 176 -5.34 -36.41 1.82
N ALA A 177 -4.95 -35.14 1.69
CA ALA A 177 -5.82 -34.03 2.06
C ALA A 177 -6.87 -33.79 0.97
N PHE A 178 -7.96 -33.15 1.33
CA PHE A 178 -8.96 -32.69 0.36
C PHE A 178 -9.50 -31.32 0.72
N LYS A 179 -10.01 -30.60 -0.29
CA LYS A 179 -10.69 -29.31 -0.13
C LYS A 179 -11.99 -29.33 -0.93
N ALA A 180 -13.11 -29.09 -0.27
CA ALA A 180 -14.43 -29.05 -0.86
C ALA A 180 -15.01 -27.62 -0.85
N THR A 181 -15.38 -27.11 -2.02
CA THR A 181 -15.88 -25.73 -2.20
C THR A 181 -17.07 -25.69 -3.15
N ASP A 182 -17.84 -24.61 -3.11
CA ASP A 182 -18.81 -24.29 -4.16
C ASP A 182 -18.18 -23.46 -5.30
N GLN A 183 -18.98 -23.08 -6.28
CA GLN A 183 -18.54 -22.30 -7.45
C GLN A 183 -17.99 -20.90 -7.11
N GLU A 184 -18.24 -20.40 -5.89
CA GLU A 184 -17.69 -19.15 -5.38
C GLU A 184 -16.53 -19.40 -4.41
N GLY A 185 -15.92 -20.59 -4.45
CA GLY A 185 -14.80 -20.94 -3.58
C GLY A 185 -15.16 -21.03 -2.09
N THR A 186 -16.45 -20.94 -1.74
CA THR A 186 -16.88 -21.00 -0.34
C THR A 186 -16.81 -22.44 0.15
N PRO A 187 -16.23 -22.70 1.34
CA PRO A 187 -16.19 -24.03 1.91
C PRO A 187 -17.54 -24.74 2.04
N ILE A 188 -17.54 -26.04 1.73
CA ILE A 188 -18.67 -26.92 1.97
C ILE A 188 -18.26 -28.12 2.81
N THR A 189 -19.07 -28.46 3.81
CA THR A 189 -18.93 -29.71 4.55
C THR A 189 -19.39 -30.86 3.67
N VAL A 190 -18.53 -31.85 3.47
CA VAL A 190 -18.82 -33.06 2.70
C VAL A 190 -18.37 -34.31 3.45
N ASN A 191 -18.97 -35.42 3.10
CA ASN A 191 -18.55 -36.75 3.53
C ASN A 191 -18.69 -37.74 2.37
N GLY A 192 -17.89 -38.80 2.39
CA GLY A 192 -17.85 -39.74 1.29
C GLY A 192 -16.97 -40.95 1.55
N ASN A 193 -16.86 -41.77 0.51
CA ASN A 193 -16.11 -43.01 0.47
C ASN A 193 -15.04 -42.93 -0.61
N ILE A 194 -13.87 -43.47 -0.35
CA ILE A 194 -12.88 -43.79 -1.38
C ILE A 194 -13.16 -45.21 -1.84
N VAL A 195 -13.37 -45.39 -3.15
CA VAL A 195 -13.66 -46.69 -3.75
C VAL A 195 -12.63 -47.05 -4.82
N ASP A 196 -12.38 -48.35 -5.00
CA ASP A 196 -11.54 -48.88 -6.07
C ASP A 196 -12.29 -48.98 -7.42
N SER A 197 -11.64 -49.51 -8.46
CA SER A 197 -12.27 -49.71 -9.78
C SER A 197 -13.45 -50.68 -9.78
N LYS A 198 -13.54 -51.56 -8.76
CA LYS A 198 -14.62 -52.54 -8.57
C LYS A 198 -15.77 -51.98 -7.74
N GLY A 199 -15.66 -50.75 -7.23
CA GLY A 199 -16.65 -50.10 -6.39
C GLY A 199 -16.62 -50.53 -4.92
N LYS A 200 -15.59 -51.26 -4.48
CA LYS A 200 -15.39 -51.62 -3.08
C LYS A 200 -14.89 -50.39 -2.31
N THR A 201 -15.52 -50.10 -1.17
CA THR A 201 -15.06 -49.05 -0.26
C THR A 201 -13.74 -49.45 0.41
N ILE A 202 -12.73 -48.59 0.26
CA ILE A 202 -11.40 -48.73 0.84
C ILE A 202 -11.29 -47.96 2.16
N THR A 203 -11.79 -46.72 2.18
CA THR A 203 -11.84 -45.88 3.38
C THR A 203 -12.96 -44.84 3.26
N THR A 204 -13.25 -44.14 4.35
CA THR A 204 -14.24 -43.06 4.42
C THR A 204 -13.57 -41.74 4.75
N PHE A 205 -14.16 -40.62 4.36
CA PHE A 205 -13.66 -39.29 4.70
C PHE A 205 -14.81 -38.34 5.04
N SER A 206 -14.50 -37.33 5.86
CA SER A 206 -15.42 -36.26 6.24
C SER A 206 -14.65 -34.97 6.45
N SER A 207 -15.25 -33.83 6.09
CA SER A 207 -14.63 -32.52 6.34
C SER A 207 -14.37 -32.32 7.84
N VAL A 208 -13.18 -31.83 8.15
CA VAL A 208 -12.70 -31.50 9.50
C VAL A 208 -12.91 -30.01 9.77
N HIS A 209 -12.46 -29.14 8.86
CA HIS A 209 -12.55 -27.69 9.03
C HIS A 209 -12.64 -26.99 7.67
N ASP A 210 -13.54 -26.02 7.53
CA ASP A 210 -13.70 -25.19 6.33
C ASP A 210 -13.62 -25.99 5.01
N GLY A 211 -14.39 -27.08 4.96
CA GLY A 211 -14.49 -27.95 3.80
C GLY A 211 -13.24 -28.77 3.49
N MET A 212 -12.17 -28.61 4.28
CA MET A 212 -10.95 -29.38 4.23
C MET A 212 -11.03 -30.60 5.14
N GLY A 213 -10.27 -31.63 4.80
CA GLY A 213 -10.06 -32.79 5.66
C GLY A 213 -8.94 -33.65 5.12
N TYR A 214 -8.76 -34.81 5.73
CA TYR A 214 -7.66 -35.71 5.45
C TYR A 214 -8.09 -37.17 5.61
N PHE A 215 -7.54 -38.07 4.81
CA PHE A 215 -7.65 -39.52 4.99
C PHE A 215 -6.36 -40.22 4.57
N SER A 216 -6.16 -41.45 5.05
CA SER A 216 -5.05 -42.30 4.63
C SER A 216 -5.48 -43.28 3.55
N LEU A 217 -4.64 -43.49 2.54
CA LEU A 217 -4.85 -44.45 1.46
C LEU A 217 -3.60 -45.33 1.28
N LEU A 218 -3.81 -46.64 1.20
CA LEU A 218 -2.80 -47.60 0.76
C LEU A 218 -3.15 -48.02 -0.67
N PRO A 219 -2.50 -47.45 -1.70
CA PRO A 219 -2.83 -47.74 -3.09
C PRO A 219 -2.19 -49.04 -3.55
N GLU A 220 -2.98 -49.94 -4.13
CA GLU A 220 -2.53 -51.20 -4.73
C GLU A 220 -1.96 -50.97 -6.14
N ALA A 221 -1.09 -51.86 -6.59
CA ALA A 221 -0.44 -51.77 -7.90
C ALA A 221 -1.45 -51.87 -9.05
N GLY A 222 -1.47 -50.85 -9.92
CA GLY A 222 -2.35 -50.79 -11.10
C GLY A 222 -3.83 -50.50 -10.82
N GLU A 223 -4.21 -50.36 -9.55
CA GLU A 223 -5.58 -50.05 -9.14
C GLU A 223 -5.86 -48.54 -9.27
N LYS A 224 -7.14 -48.18 -9.49
CA LYS A 224 -7.57 -46.78 -9.62
C LYS A 224 -8.61 -46.45 -8.58
N TYR A 225 -8.47 -45.28 -7.97
CA TYR A 225 -9.32 -44.84 -6.88
C TYR A 225 -10.13 -43.61 -7.26
N LYS A 226 -11.35 -43.53 -6.71
CA LYS A 226 -12.19 -42.34 -6.80
C LYS A 226 -12.89 -42.07 -5.47
N ALA A 227 -13.06 -40.80 -5.16
CA ALA A 227 -13.89 -40.32 -4.08
C ALA A 227 -15.35 -40.24 -4.55
N VAL A 228 -16.26 -40.91 -3.85
CA VAL A 228 -17.71 -40.83 -4.01
C VAL A 228 -18.28 -40.06 -2.83
N TRP A 229 -18.82 -38.88 -3.08
CA TRP A 229 -19.23 -37.94 -2.03
C TRP A 229 -20.59 -37.32 -2.33
N LYS A 230 -21.21 -36.76 -1.29
CA LYS A 230 -22.50 -36.06 -1.42
C LYS A 230 -22.33 -34.58 -1.17
N ASP A 231 -23.00 -33.76 -1.97
CA ASP A 231 -23.08 -32.34 -1.72
C ASP A 231 -24.14 -31.99 -0.64
N LYS A 232 -24.31 -30.70 -0.37
CA LYS A 232 -25.30 -30.19 0.61
C LYS A 232 -26.76 -30.54 0.28
N LYS A 233 -27.06 -30.93 -0.95
CA LYS A 233 -28.40 -31.37 -1.40
C LYS A 233 -28.53 -32.90 -1.41
N GLY A 234 -27.49 -33.62 -1.01
CA GLY A 234 -27.44 -35.08 -1.04
C GLY A 234 -27.18 -35.67 -2.43
N LEU A 235 -26.89 -34.85 -3.44
CA LEU A 235 -26.55 -35.32 -4.78
C LEU A 235 -25.16 -35.94 -4.76
N GLN A 236 -25.03 -37.10 -5.39
CA GLN A 236 -23.78 -37.85 -5.42
C GLN A 236 -22.86 -37.36 -6.54
N HIS A 237 -21.61 -37.10 -6.19
CA HIS A 237 -20.53 -36.67 -7.07
C HIS A 237 -19.38 -37.67 -7.04
N GLN A 238 -18.52 -37.62 -8.05
CA GLN A 238 -17.32 -38.46 -8.13
C GLN A 238 -16.10 -37.60 -8.48
N THR A 239 -15.01 -37.77 -7.74
CA THR A 239 -13.70 -37.15 -8.02
C THR A 239 -12.64 -38.24 -8.15
N VAL A 240 -11.91 -38.26 -9.24
CA VAL A 240 -10.85 -39.25 -9.50
C VAL A 240 -9.57 -38.87 -8.75
N LEU A 241 -8.88 -39.84 -8.16
CA LEU A 241 -7.54 -39.65 -7.59
C LEU A 241 -6.48 -39.84 -8.67
N SER A 242 -5.32 -39.19 -8.51
CA SER A 242 -4.15 -39.44 -9.35
C SER A 242 -3.70 -40.90 -9.27
N ASP A 243 -3.26 -41.46 -10.41
CA ASP A 243 -2.72 -42.83 -10.46
C ASP A 243 -1.48 -42.98 -9.56
N ALA A 244 -1.37 -44.09 -8.84
CA ALA A 244 -0.22 -44.35 -7.96
C ALA A 244 1.01 -44.79 -8.76
N LYS A 245 2.14 -44.12 -8.53
CA LYS A 245 3.42 -44.40 -9.18
C LYS A 245 4.03 -45.70 -8.64
N LYS A 246 4.68 -46.46 -9.52
CA LYS A 246 5.39 -47.70 -9.16
C LYS A 246 6.65 -47.41 -8.34
N ASP A 247 7.40 -46.38 -8.76
CA ASP A 247 8.62 -45.90 -8.13
C ASP A 247 8.39 -44.45 -7.66
N GLY A 248 9.03 -44.05 -6.56
CA GLY A 248 8.84 -42.72 -5.97
C GLY A 248 9.11 -42.68 -4.47
N LEU A 249 8.78 -41.55 -3.85
CA LEU A 249 9.00 -41.33 -2.43
C LEU A 249 7.76 -40.69 -1.81
N VAL A 250 7.26 -41.29 -0.74
CA VAL A 250 6.22 -40.70 0.11
C VAL A 250 6.91 -39.87 1.19
N LEU A 251 6.56 -38.58 1.26
CA LEU A 251 6.97 -37.66 2.30
C LEU A 251 5.76 -37.34 3.18
N SER A 252 5.89 -37.56 4.48
CA SER A 252 4.91 -37.10 5.47
C SER A 252 5.58 -36.30 6.58
N THR A 253 4.83 -35.39 7.19
CA THR A 253 5.34 -34.54 8.28
C THR A 253 4.41 -34.51 9.47
N THR A 254 4.98 -34.52 10.68
CA THR A 254 4.23 -34.38 11.93
C THR A 254 4.87 -33.36 12.84
N TYR A 255 4.04 -32.65 13.61
CA TYR A 255 4.50 -31.77 14.68
C TYR A 255 4.81 -32.59 15.93
N SER A 256 5.94 -32.30 16.58
CA SER A 256 6.40 -32.98 17.79
C SER A 256 7.04 -31.95 18.74
N GLY A 257 6.21 -31.18 19.45
CA GLY A 257 6.67 -30.04 20.24
C GLY A 257 7.28 -28.97 19.32
N ASN A 258 8.47 -28.46 19.66
CA ASN A 258 9.18 -27.45 18.86
C ASN A 258 10.04 -28.07 17.73
N ARG A 259 9.57 -29.19 17.19
CA ARG A 259 10.22 -29.93 16.12
C ARG A 259 9.19 -30.37 15.10
N ILE A 260 9.62 -30.41 13.86
CA ILE A 260 8.93 -31.13 12.80
C ILE A 260 9.66 -32.46 12.61
N GLN A 261 8.93 -33.55 12.52
CA GLN A 261 9.47 -34.82 12.05
C GLN A 261 9.03 -35.03 10.62
N TYR A 262 9.98 -35.23 9.71
CA TYR A 262 9.66 -35.72 8.38
C TYR A 262 9.97 -37.20 8.29
N THR A 263 9.09 -37.94 7.62
CA THR A 263 9.26 -39.36 7.32
C THR A 263 9.30 -39.53 5.81
N LEU A 264 10.32 -40.23 5.34
CA LEU A 264 10.47 -40.61 3.93
C LEU A 264 10.34 -42.12 3.81
N THR A 265 9.45 -42.57 2.93
CA THR A 265 9.26 -43.99 2.64
C THR A 265 9.30 -44.22 1.14
N ARG A 266 10.14 -45.16 0.72
CA ARG A 266 10.26 -45.62 -0.67
C ARG A 266 9.73 -47.04 -0.84
N PRO A 267 9.35 -47.48 -2.05
CA PRO A 267 9.01 -48.87 -2.30
C PRO A 267 10.21 -49.79 -2.08
N GLU A 268 9.98 -50.95 -1.48
CA GLU A 268 11.03 -51.98 -1.32
C GLU A 268 11.47 -52.58 -2.67
N THR A 269 10.58 -52.52 -3.66
CA THR A 269 10.82 -52.99 -5.04
C THR A 269 11.74 -52.09 -5.85
N GLU A 270 11.96 -50.85 -5.42
CA GLU A 270 12.85 -49.91 -6.10
C GLU A 270 14.32 -50.28 -5.85
N SER A 271 15.17 -50.16 -6.88
CA SER A 271 16.60 -50.47 -6.80
C SER A 271 17.29 -49.71 -5.66
N ALA A 272 17.98 -50.44 -4.78
CA ALA A 272 18.72 -49.83 -3.68
C ALA A 272 19.83 -48.88 -4.16
N ALA A 273 20.32 -49.03 -5.40
CA ALA A 273 21.38 -48.20 -5.96
C ALA A 273 20.97 -46.71 -6.16
N SER A 274 19.68 -46.42 -6.32
CA SER A 274 19.14 -45.06 -6.47
C SER A 274 18.58 -44.45 -5.18
N ALA A 275 18.63 -45.17 -4.05
CA ALA A 275 18.01 -44.79 -2.79
C ALA A 275 18.82 -43.78 -1.96
N GLN A 276 19.34 -42.75 -2.61
CA GLN A 276 20.02 -41.62 -1.98
C GLN A 276 19.24 -40.34 -2.25
N TYR A 277 18.98 -39.59 -1.19
CA TYR A 277 18.19 -38.38 -1.23
C TYR A 277 18.89 -37.24 -0.49
N SER A 278 18.53 -36.01 -0.84
CA SER A 278 18.85 -34.83 -0.04
C SER A 278 17.56 -34.11 0.31
N VAL A 279 17.44 -33.72 1.57
CA VAL A 279 16.30 -32.99 2.11
C VAL A 279 16.77 -31.56 2.35
N ILE A 280 16.03 -30.60 1.83
CA ILE A 280 16.33 -29.18 1.98
C ILE A 280 15.06 -28.49 2.47
N ALA A 281 15.18 -27.74 3.56
CA ALA A 281 14.12 -26.87 4.02
C ALA A 281 14.55 -25.41 3.86
N GLN A 282 13.67 -24.60 3.30
CA GLN A 282 13.90 -23.16 3.13
C GLN A 282 12.76 -22.33 3.69
N MET A 283 13.09 -21.12 4.13
CA MET A 283 12.16 -20.06 4.46
C MET A 283 12.66 -18.77 3.82
N GLN A 284 11.77 -18.06 3.13
CA GLN A 284 12.11 -16.76 2.53
C GLN A 284 13.37 -16.81 1.66
N GLN A 285 13.46 -17.80 0.77
CA GLN A 285 14.61 -18.01 -0.13
C GLN A 285 15.94 -18.33 0.57
N ARG A 286 15.93 -18.58 1.89
CA ARG A 286 17.12 -18.98 2.66
C ARG A 286 17.02 -20.42 3.12
N MET A 287 18.12 -21.16 2.98
CA MET A 287 18.21 -22.52 3.51
C MET A 287 18.26 -22.47 5.04
N VAL A 288 17.35 -23.18 5.70
CA VAL A 288 17.31 -23.29 7.17
C VAL A 288 17.62 -24.70 7.66
N TYR A 289 17.56 -25.69 6.77
CA TYR A 289 17.92 -27.08 7.09
C TYR A 289 18.38 -27.81 5.82
N SER A 290 19.39 -28.68 5.99
CA SER A 290 19.72 -29.68 4.98
C SER A 290 20.15 -31.00 5.60
N ALA A 291 19.82 -32.11 4.94
CA ALA A 291 20.24 -33.45 5.34
C ALA A 291 20.45 -34.35 4.12
N LYS A 292 21.37 -35.31 4.26
CA LYS A 292 21.54 -36.42 3.31
C LYS A 292 20.93 -37.68 3.87
N ILE A 293 20.16 -38.34 3.04
CA ILE A 293 19.39 -39.51 3.41
C ILE A 293 19.84 -40.68 2.55
N ASN A 294 20.15 -41.79 3.20
CA ASN A 294 20.55 -43.03 2.53
C ASN A 294 19.59 -44.16 2.93
N LEU A 295 18.73 -44.55 1.99
CA LEU A 295 17.75 -45.62 2.10
C LEU A 295 18.17 -46.88 1.33
N THR A 296 19.48 -47.08 1.12
CA THR A 296 20.01 -48.30 0.46
C THR A 296 19.76 -49.56 1.28
N LYS A 297 19.81 -49.46 2.62
CA LYS A 297 19.63 -50.58 3.56
C LYS A 297 18.25 -50.65 4.24
N LYS A 298 17.43 -49.60 4.11
CA LYS A 298 16.11 -49.46 4.74
C LYS A 298 15.16 -48.78 3.78
N SER A 299 13.86 -49.08 3.85
CA SER A 299 12.81 -48.45 3.04
C SER A 299 12.25 -47.16 3.65
N THR A 300 12.44 -46.95 4.95
CA THR A 300 11.91 -45.79 5.70
C THR A 300 12.95 -45.14 6.59
N VAL A 301 12.87 -43.81 6.71
CA VAL A 301 13.63 -43.00 7.67
C VAL A 301 12.75 -41.88 8.20
N THR A 302 12.90 -41.58 9.49
CA THR A 302 12.28 -40.43 10.15
C THR A 302 13.39 -39.59 10.76
N ALA A 303 13.34 -38.27 10.55
CA ALA A 303 14.33 -37.35 11.10
C ALA A 303 13.68 -36.03 11.56
N PRO A 304 14.19 -35.42 12.64
CA PRO A 304 13.68 -34.17 13.16
C PRO A 304 14.32 -32.94 12.49
N ILE A 305 13.56 -31.85 12.45
CA ILE A 305 13.99 -30.48 12.17
C ILE A 305 13.65 -29.65 13.41
N VAL A 306 14.66 -29.04 14.03
CA VAL A 306 14.47 -28.14 15.18
C VAL A 306 14.03 -26.78 14.65
N THR A 307 12.93 -26.23 15.16
CA THR A 307 12.33 -25.01 14.59
C THR A 307 12.53 -23.76 15.44
N ASP A 308 13.02 -23.86 16.69
CA ASP A 308 13.09 -22.76 17.67
C ASP A 308 13.77 -21.48 17.17
N SER A 309 14.83 -21.61 16.36
CA SER A 309 15.60 -20.47 15.85
C SER A 309 15.07 -19.91 14.52
N MET A 310 14.03 -20.51 13.94
CA MET A 310 13.49 -20.11 12.65
C MET A 310 12.59 -18.86 12.77
N PRO A 311 12.48 -18.04 11.72
CA PRO A 311 11.43 -17.02 11.66
C PRO A 311 10.05 -17.69 11.61
N SER A 312 9.01 -16.97 12.03
CA SER A 312 7.64 -17.43 11.81
C SER A 312 7.24 -17.23 10.34
N GLY A 313 6.48 -18.18 9.78
CA GLY A 313 6.05 -18.17 8.37
C GLY A 313 6.10 -19.55 7.73
N ILE A 314 6.08 -19.59 6.39
CA ILE A 314 6.03 -20.85 5.63
C ILE A 314 7.43 -21.43 5.41
N LEU A 315 7.61 -22.68 5.87
CA LEU A 315 8.74 -23.56 5.58
C LEU A 315 8.39 -24.44 4.39
N GLN A 316 9.24 -24.43 3.35
CA GLN A 316 9.14 -25.36 2.23
C GLN A 316 10.20 -26.44 2.36
N LEU A 317 9.76 -27.68 2.54
CA LEU A 317 10.58 -28.88 2.60
C LEU A 317 10.56 -29.58 1.24
N THR A 318 11.72 -29.70 0.61
CA THR A 318 11.88 -30.37 -0.68
C THR A 318 12.86 -31.54 -0.56
N VAL A 319 12.49 -32.67 -1.13
CA VAL A 319 13.34 -33.86 -1.23
C VAL A 319 13.82 -34.01 -2.66
N PHE A 320 15.13 -34.12 -2.85
CA PHE A 320 15.77 -34.36 -4.13
C PHE A 320 16.35 -35.77 -4.17
N ASN A 321 16.26 -36.42 -5.32
CA ASN A 321 16.97 -37.68 -5.56
C ASN A 321 18.47 -37.45 -5.86
N ALA A 322 19.21 -38.53 -6.08
CA ALA A 322 20.63 -38.49 -6.41
C ALA A 322 20.97 -37.67 -7.68
N ALA A 323 20.01 -37.52 -8.61
CA ALA A 323 20.15 -36.73 -9.83
C ALA A 323 19.79 -35.24 -9.62
N GLN A 324 19.59 -34.79 -8.38
CA GLN A 324 19.14 -33.44 -8.01
C GLN A 324 17.76 -33.06 -8.59
N VAL A 325 16.91 -34.05 -8.89
CA VAL A 325 15.53 -33.77 -9.30
C VAL A 325 14.65 -33.76 -8.05
N PRO A 326 13.80 -32.73 -7.85
CA PRO A 326 12.84 -32.72 -6.75
C PRO A 326 11.81 -33.85 -6.96
N VAL A 327 11.63 -34.70 -5.94
CA VAL A 327 10.75 -35.89 -6.00
C VAL A 327 9.58 -35.83 -5.02
N ALA A 328 9.68 -35.04 -3.96
CA ALA A 328 8.59 -34.81 -3.02
C ALA A 328 8.71 -33.42 -2.38
N GLU A 329 7.59 -32.82 -2.04
CA GLU A 329 7.54 -31.47 -1.44
C GLU A 329 6.42 -31.33 -0.41
N ARG A 330 6.71 -30.62 0.68
CA ARG A 330 5.74 -30.29 1.72
C ARG A 330 5.97 -28.87 2.22
N ILE A 331 4.92 -28.07 2.28
CA ILE A 331 4.95 -26.77 2.96
C ILE A 331 4.39 -26.91 4.36
N ILE A 332 4.91 -26.15 5.31
CA ILE A 332 4.60 -26.28 6.74
C ILE A 332 4.63 -24.89 7.35
N PHE A 333 3.70 -24.56 8.25
CA PHE A 333 3.72 -23.28 8.95
C PHE A 333 4.55 -23.41 10.23
N ILE A 334 5.52 -22.51 10.40
CA ILE A 334 6.31 -22.35 11.63
C ILE A 334 5.77 -21.13 12.38
N ASN A 335 5.33 -21.35 13.63
CA ASN A 335 4.95 -20.26 14.51
C ASN A 335 5.84 -20.22 15.75
N ASN A 336 6.84 -19.33 15.73
CA ASN A 336 7.69 -19.06 16.88
C ASN A 336 7.33 -17.73 17.57
N ASN A 337 6.21 -17.10 17.17
CA ASN A 337 5.71 -15.87 17.77
C ASN A 337 6.74 -14.71 17.80
N ASN A 338 7.71 -14.72 16.87
CA ASN A 338 8.79 -13.72 16.77
C ASN A 338 8.50 -12.57 15.78
N TYR A 339 7.29 -12.52 15.25
CA TYR A 339 6.87 -11.59 14.20
C TYR A 339 6.13 -10.35 14.71
N TYR A 340 5.87 -10.24 16.01
CA TYR A 340 5.04 -9.15 16.55
C TYR A 340 5.77 -8.26 17.56
N PHE A 341 5.24 -7.06 17.76
CA PHE A 341 5.59 -6.16 18.86
C PHE A 341 4.32 -5.64 19.56
N ASN A 342 4.46 -5.29 20.84
CA ASN A 342 3.34 -4.84 21.65
C ASN A 342 3.00 -3.37 21.40
N THR A 343 1.71 -3.11 21.25
CA THR A 343 1.13 -1.77 21.19
C THR A 343 -0.01 -1.71 22.19
N ASP A 344 0.00 -0.73 23.08
CA ASP A 344 -1.05 -0.56 24.08
C ASP A 344 -2.03 0.52 23.65
N LEU A 345 -3.28 0.12 23.41
CA LEU A 345 -4.39 1.04 23.15
C LEU A 345 -5.28 1.17 24.38
N HIS A 346 -5.51 2.39 24.86
CA HIS A 346 -6.52 2.66 25.89
C HIS A 346 -7.23 3.99 25.66
N ALA A 347 -8.44 4.10 26.19
CA ALA A 347 -9.20 5.35 26.18
C ALA A 347 -8.83 6.18 27.41
N VAL A 348 -8.31 7.38 27.19
CA VAL A 348 -8.07 8.39 28.23
C VAL A 348 -9.39 9.09 28.59
N GLU A 349 -10.19 9.37 27.56
CA GLU A 349 -11.55 9.92 27.70
C GLU A 349 -12.49 9.09 26.83
N LYS A 350 -13.58 8.58 27.43
CA LYS A 350 -14.60 7.79 26.76
C LYS A 350 -15.98 8.40 27.04
N ASN A 351 -16.62 8.91 26.01
CA ASN A 351 -17.97 9.44 26.08
C ASN A 351 -18.77 9.07 24.82
N LEU A 352 -19.78 8.21 25.00
CA LEU A 352 -20.60 7.67 23.92
C LEU A 352 -21.90 8.44 23.69
N THR A 353 -22.06 9.59 24.37
CA THR A 353 -23.15 10.51 24.03
C THR A 353 -22.91 11.14 22.66
N LYS A 354 -23.96 11.71 22.08
CA LYS A 354 -23.92 12.29 20.73
C LYS A 354 -22.87 13.38 20.68
N ARG A 355 -21.99 13.35 19.66
CA ARG A 355 -21.00 14.41 19.39
C ARG A 355 -20.02 14.64 20.54
N ALA A 356 -19.94 13.75 21.52
CA ALA A 356 -19.03 13.92 22.63
C ALA A 356 -17.59 13.66 22.22
N ARG A 357 -16.67 14.38 22.87
CA ARG A 357 -15.24 14.20 22.72
C ARG A 357 -14.82 12.86 23.32
N ASN A 358 -13.89 12.22 22.65
CA ASN A 358 -13.23 11.00 23.07
C ASN A 358 -11.73 11.17 22.82
N VAL A 359 -10.91 10.51 23.63
CA VAL A 359 -9.45 10.57 23.52
C VAL A 359 -8.88 9.17 23.67
N LEU A 360 -8.20 8.70 22.62
CA LEU A 360 -7.41 7.46 22.66
C LEU A 360 -5.96 7.80 22.91
N GLN A 361 -5.27 6.92 23.62
CA GLN A 361 -3.82 6.93 23.75
C GLN A 361 -3.26 5.60 23.22
N ILE A 362 -2.19 5.73 22.45
CA ILE A 362 -1.42 4.61 21.90
C ILE A 362 -0.01 4.73 22.46
N ASP A 363 0.47 3.66 23.08
CA ASP A 363 1.84 3.51 23.55
C ASP A 363 2.53 2.36 22.80
N VAL A 364 3.80 2.57 22.41
CA VAL A 364 4.63 1.53 21.78
C VAL A 364 5.82 1.21 22.68
N GLY A 365 5.90 -0.06 23.08
CA GLY A 365 6.81 -0.54 24.13
C GLY A 365 8.31 -0.55 23.79
N ASN A 366 8.70 -0.37 22.52
CA ASN A 366 10.10 -0.41 22.06
C ASN A 366 10.61 0.96 21.52
N ASN A 367 11.93 1.19 21.52
CA ASN A 367 12.57 2.42 21.00
C ASN A 367 12.75 2.40 19.47
N LEU A 368 11.93 1.62 18.78
CA LEU A 368 12.07 1.35 17.35
C LEU A 368 11.25 2.33 16.54
N LEU A 369 11.79 2.74 15.39
CA LEU A 369 11.00 3.48 14.40
C LEU A 369 9.80 2.60 13.99
N THR A 370 8.60 3.16 14.13
CA THR A 370 7.34 2.43 13.99
C THR A 370 6.34 3.25 13.18
N ASN A 371 5.67 2.59 12.24
CA ASN A 371 4.69 3.20 11.35
C ASN A 371 3.33 2.51 11.53
N LEU A 372 2.42 3.14 12.26
CA LEU A 372 1.08 2.62 12.54
C LEU A 372 0.01 3.31 11.67
N SER A 373 -1.17 2.71 11.61
CA SER A 373 -2.42 3.35 11.19
C SER A 373 -3.54 2.97 12.14
N ILE A 374 -4.56 3.82 12.21
CA ILE A 374 -5.72 3.62 13.08
C ILE A 374 -7.02 3.86 12.32
N ALA A 375 -7.99 2.97 12.56
CA ALA A 375 -9.38 3.11 12.16
C ALA A 375 -10.27 3.13 13.41
N VAL A 376 -11.19 4.09 13.50
CA VAL A 376 -12.19 4.20 14.56
C VAL A 376 -13.56 4.22 13.89
N THR A 377 -14.40 3.21 14.16
CA THR A 377 -15.68 3.00 13.47
C THR A 377 -16.82 2.68 14.44
N ASP A 378 -18.06 2.89 14.00
CA ASP A 378 -19.25 2.38 14.68
C ASP A 378 -19.31 0.86 14.53
N GLU A 379 -19.16 0.13 15.64
CA GLU A 379 -19.20 -1.33 15.67
C GLU A 379 -20.54 -1.88 15.16
N GLY A 380 -21.63 -1.15 15.37
CA GLY A 380 -22.94 -1.60 14.90
C GLY A 380 -23.13 -1.48 13.40
N ILE A 381 -22.18 -0.92 12.65
CA ILE A 381 -22.16 -0.87 11.17
C ILE A 381 -20.97 -1.66 10.61
N ASN A 382 -19.85 -1.68 11.34
CA ASN A 382 -18.64 -2.42 11.02
C ASN A 382 -18.28 -3.39 12.16
N PRO A 383 -19.09 -4.44 12.40
CA PRO A 383 -18.90 -5.31 13.53
C PRO A 383 -17.64 -6.15 13.39
N VAL A 384 -17.22 -6.74 14.50
CA VAL A 384 -16.08 -7.67 14.51
C VAL A 384 -16.41 -8.86 13.64
N SER A 385 -15.72 -8.93 12.50
CA SER A 385 -15.69 -10.13 11.67
C SER A 385 -14.72 -11.11 12.31
N LYS A 386 -15.23 -12.18 12.94
CA LYS A 386 -14.36 -13.20 13.52
C LYS A 386 -13.51 -13.80 12.40
N ASN A 387 -12.20 -13.88 12.65
CA ASN A 387 -11.24 -14.58 11.80
C ASN A 387 -10.95 -13.94 10.43
N GLU A 388 -11.24 -12.66 10.27
CA GLU A 388 -10.92 -11.91 9.05
C GLU A 388 -9.41 -11.75 8.81
N GLU A 389 -9.02 -11.64 7.54
CA GLU A 389 -7.65 -11.35 7.16
C GLU A 389 -7.16 -10.02 7.75
N ASN A 390 -5.91 -10.03 8.20
CA ASN A 390 -5.26 -8.94 8.89
C ASN A 390 -3.77 -8.92 8.57
N ILE A 391 -3.04 -7.93 9.08
CA ILE A 391 -1.62 -7.75 8.76
C ILE A 391 -0.76 -9.00 9.02
N TYR A 392 -1.03 -9.76 10.08
CA TYR A 392 -0.27 -10.98 10.41
C TYR A 392 -0.55 -12.10 9.39
N THR A 393 -1.82 -12.43 9.22
CA THR A 393 -2.27 -13.53 8.36
C THR A 393 -1.93 -13.26 6.90
N ARG A 394 -2.08 -12.02 6.45
CA ARG A 394 -1.73 -11.65 5.09
C ARG A 394 -0.23 -11.82 4.84
N LEU A 395 0.63 -11.22 5.67
CA LEU A 395 2.08 -11.17 5.41
C LEU A 395 2.81 -12.49 5.72
N LEU A 396 2.27 -13.32 6.63
CA LEU A 396 2.89 -14.59 7.02
C LEU A 396 2.28 -15.82 6.34
N LEU A 397 1.03 -15.74 5.85
CA LEU A 397 0.30 -16.89 5.32
C LEU A 397 -0.25 -16.64 3.90
N SER A 398 -1.24 -15.76 3.73
CA SER A 398 -2.00 -15.66 2.47
C SER A 398 -1.22 -15.02 1.31
N SER A 399 -0.23 -14.17 1.60
CA SER A 399 0.65 -13.59 0.56
C SER A 399 1.63 -14.60 -0.01
N ASP A 400 1.85 -15.69 0.73
CA ASP A 400 2.60 -16.80 0.21
C ASP A 400 1.61 -17.76 -0.50
N LEU A 401 0.59 -18.33 0.12
CA LEU A 401 -0.17 -19.40 -0.54
C LEU A 401 -1.01 -19.00 -1.78
N LYS A 402 -1.15 -19.94 -2.74
CA LYS A 402 -2.08 -19.76 -3.88
C LYS A 402 -3.51 -20.10 -3.47
N GLY A 403 -4.45 -19.29 -3.96
CA GLY A 403 -5.89 -19.47 -3.76
C GLY A 403 -6.40 -18.78 -2.51
N TYR A 404 -7.73 -18.73 -2.37
CA TYR A 404 -8.37 -18.09 -1.22
C TYR A 404 -8.32 -19.00 0.02
N ILE A 405 -7.90 -18.41 1.15
CA ILE A 405 -7.92 -19.02 2.48
C ILE A 405 -9.15 -18.46 3.20
N PHE A 406 -10.08 -19.33 3.55
CA PHE A 406 -11.27 -18.94 4.30
C PHE A 406 -10.90 -18.68 5.77
N ASN A 407 -11.37 -17.57 6.34
CA ASN A 407 -11.18 -17.18 7.74
C ASN A 407 -9.71 -17.25 8.23
N PRO A 408 -8.74 -16.60 7.58
CA PRO A 408 -7.33 -16.84 7.84
C PRO A 408 -6.87 -16.48 9.27
N ALA A 409 -7.51 -15.54 9.97
CA ALA A 409 -7.14 -15.24 11.36
C ALA A 409 -7.57 -16.29 12.39
N TYR A 410 -8.41 -17.25 12.00
CA TYR A 410 -8.70 -18.41 12.85
C TYR A 410 -7.43 -19.19 13.18
N TYR A 411 -6.56 -19.38 12.19
CA TYR A 411 -5.36 -20.18 12.31
C TYR A 411 -4.27 -19.56 13.20
N PHE A 412 -4.48 -18.31 13.63
CA PHE A 412 -3.61 -17.56 14.55
C PHE A 412 -4.31 -17.27 15.90
N SER A 413 -5.53 -17.79 16.11
CA SER A 413 -6.36 -17.44 17.27
C SER A 413 -5.96 -18.15 18.56
N SER A 414 -5.25 -19.28 18.47
CA SER A 414 -4.84 -20.10 19.62
C SER A 414 -3.71 -21.06 19.23
N ASP A 415 -2.92 -21.48 20.22
CA ASP A 415 -1.89 -22.52 20.10
C ASP A 415 -2.44 -23.95 20.33
N GLU A 416 -3.75 -24.10 20.44
CA GLU A 416 -4.42 -25.40 20.53
C GLU A 416 -4.06 -26.32 19.36
N ASP A 417 -3.89 -27.62 19.66
CA ASP A 417 -3.53 -28.63 18.67
C ASP A 417 -4.56 -28.73 17.53
N SER A 418 -5.84 -28.49 17.83
CA SER A 418 -6.92 -28.46 16.84
C SER A 418 -6.70 -27.35 15.79
N VAL A 419 -6.36 -26.14 16.23
CA VAL A 419 -6.09 -24.99 15.34
C VAL A 419 -4.84 -25.23 14.51
N LYS A 420 -3.78 -25.81 15.10
CA LYS A 420 -2.56 -26.20 14.38
C LYS A 420 -2.82 -27.25 13.32
N GLN A 421 -3.65 -28.27 13.62
CA GLN A 421 -4.07 -29.27 12.65
C GLN A 421 -4.88 -28.66 11.50
N HIS A 422 -5.79 -27.71 11.80
CA HIS A 422 -6.53 -27.00 10.76
C HIS A 422 -5.62 -26.13 9.87
N LEU A 423 -4.60 -25.48 10.44
CA LEU A 423 -3.60 -24.73 9.67
C LEU A 423 -2.75 -25.68 8.80
N ASP A 424 -2.44 -26.86 9.29
CA ASP A 424 -1.74 -27.86 8.47
C ASP A 424 -2.60 -28.35 7.30
N LEU A 425 -3.93 -28.47 7.46
CA LEU A 425 -4.83 -28.71 6.32
C LEU A 425 -4.76 -27.57 5.30
N VAL A 426 -4.63 -26.31 5.72
CA VAL A 426 -4.39 -25.18 4.81
C VAL A 426 -3.08 -25.39 4.05
N MET A 427 -2.00 -25.81 4.72
CA MET A 427 -0.71 -26.12 4.10
C MET A 427 -0.80 -27.24 3.06
N MET A 428 -1.60 -28.28 3.33
CA MET A 428 -1.74 -29.42 2.43
C MET A 428 -2.63 -29.14 1.22
N THR A 429 -3.57 -28.20 1.34
CA THR A 429 -4.62 -27.97 0.33
C THR A 429 -4.45 -26.69 -0.48
N ASN A 430 -3.54 -25.80 -0.08
CA ASN A 430 -3.20 -24.60 -0.83
C ASN A 430 -1.76 -24.73 -1.32
N GLY A 431 -1.59 -24.87 -2.64
CA GLY A 431 -0.27 -25.02 -3.23
C GLY A 431 0.56 -23.74 -3.13
N TRP A 432 1.87 -23.89 -3.09
CA TRP A 432 2.81 -22.77 -3.16
C TRP A 432 4.13 -23.20 -3.78
N ARG A 433 4.64 -22.37 -4.70
CA ARG A 433 6.03 -22.43 -5.19
C ARG A 433 6.47 -21.02 -5.54
N ARG A 434 7.42 -20.44 -4.79
CA ARG A 434 8.05 -19.15 -5.15
C ARG A 434 8.77 -19.23 -6.50
N PHE A 435 9.41 -20.37 -6.75
CA PHE A 435 10.11 -20.68 -7.99
C PHE A 435 9.98 -22.17 -8.32
N LYS A 436 10.26 -22.53 -9.57
CA LYS A 436 10.38 -23.93 -9.98
C LYS A 436 11.82 -24.38 -9.79
N TRP A 437 12.05 -25.44 -9.01
CA TRP A 437 13.38 -26.01 -8.79
C TRP A 437 14.09 -26.37 -10.11
N GLU A 438 13.36 -26.85 -11.11
CA GLU A 438 13.87 -27.10 -12.46
C GLU A 438 14.54 -25.86 -13.09
N ASN A 439 13.96 -24.68 -12.87
CA ASN A 439 14.53 -23.43 -13.37
C ASN A 439 15.76 -23.00 -12.56
N VAL A 440 15.67 -23.08 -11.23
CA VAL A 440 16.78 -22.68 -10.34
C VAL A 440 18.02 -23.55 -10.55
N LEU A 441 17.83 -24.87 -10.63
CA LEU A 441 18.91 -25.82 -10.89
C LEU A 441 19.51 -25.68 -12.30
N ALA A 442 18.75 -25.12 -13.24
CA ALA A 442 19.21 -24.78 -14.59
C ALA A 442 19.68 -23.32 -14.71
N GLU A 443 19.76 -22.57 -13.59
CA GLU A 443 20.16 -21.16 -13.53
C GLU A 443 19.32 -20.26 -14.47
N LYS A 444 18.06 -20.64 -14.66
CA LYS A 444 17.06 -19.87 -15.40
C LYS A 444 16.36 -18.91 -14.46
N TRP A 445 16.89 -17.71 -14.37
CA TRP A 445 16.39 -16.68 -13.46
C TRP A 445 15.18 -15.92 -14.02
N PRO A 446 14.36 -15.30 -13.14
CA PRO A 446 13.30 -14.38 -13.57
C PRO A 446 13.85 -13.26 -14.44
N VAL A 447 13.16 -12.95 -15.54
CA VAL A 447 13.53 -11.85 -16.43
C VAL A 447 13.03 -10.54 -15.82
N ILE A 448 13.95 -9.71 -15.33
CA ILE A 448 13.61 -8.37 -14.86
C ILE A 448 13.39 -7.45 -16.06
N SER A 449 12.12 -7.12 -16.30
CA SER A 449 11.71 -6.21 -17.38
C SER A 449 11.39 -4.81 -16.87
N ILE A 450 11.03 -4.70 -15.58
CA ILE A 450 10.62 -3.45 -14.93
C ILE A 450 11.53 -3.22 -13.71
N SER A 451 12.45 -2.28 -13.83
CA SER A 451 13.28 -1.86 -12.70
C SER A 451 12.52 -0.90 -11.78
N PRO A 452 12.69 -1.00 -10.45
CA PRO A 452 12.14 -0.02 -9.52
C PRO A 452 12.76 1.37 -9.76
N THR A 453 12.00 2.42 -9.46
CA THR A 453 12.49 3.80 -9.55
C THR A 453 12.52 4.48 -8.19
N ASP A 454 13.55 5.30 -7.97
CA ASP A 454 13.64 6.22 -6.84
C ASP A 454 12.64 7.38 -7.03
N TYR A 455 11.38 7.11 -6.73
CA TYR A 455 10.23 7.99 -6.95
C TYR A 455 9.95 8.29 -8.43
N ILE A 456 9.33 9.44 -8.72
CA ILE A 456 8.96 9.82 -10.09
C ILE A 456 10.24 10.16 -10.86
N SER A 457 10.38 9.58 -12.04
CA SER A 457 11.34 10.04 -13.04
C SER A 457 10.63 10.39 -14.33
N ILE A 458 11.15 11.39 -15.03
CA ILE A 458 10.68 11.81 -16.35
C ILE A 458 11.83 11.58 -17.31
N LYS A 459 11.60 10.74 -18.31
CA LYS A 459 12.49 10.61 -19.45
C LYS A 459 11.95 11.46 -20.58
N GLY A 460 12.83 12.01 -21.39
CA GLY A 460 12.41 12.67 -22.60
C GLY A 460 13.45 12.60 -23.69
N LYS A 461 13.02 12.97 -24.89
CA LYS A 461 13.86 13.00 -26.07
C LYS A 461 13.54 14.22 -26.92
N VAL A 462 14.59 14.89 -27.35
CA VAL A 462 14.52 15.97 -28.35
C VAL A 462 14.55 15.37 -29.75
N LEU A 463 13.61 15.80 -30.59
CA LEU A 463 13.43 15.39 -31.97
C LEU A 463 13.49 16.63 -32.89
N GLY A 464 13.80 16.42 -34.17
CA GLY A 464 13.84 17.51 -35.17
C GLY A 464 15.16 18.27 -35.29
N LEU A 465 16.13 18.00 -34.40
CA LEU A 465 17.48 18.57 -34.46
C LEU A 465 18.54 17.51 -34.74
N SER A 466 19.64 17.90 -35.37
CA SER A 466 20.79 17.03 -35.63
C SER A 466 21.65 16.83 -34.36
N LYS A 467 22.43 15.74 -34.31
CA LYS A 467 23.37 15.47 -33.20
C LYS A 467 24.35 16.63 -32.96
N LEU A 468 24.79 17.30 -34.02
CA LEU A 468 25.70 18.44 -33.90
C LEU A 468 25.04 19.64 -33.21
N GLN A 469 23.76 19.89 -33.47
CA GLN A 469 22.99 20.97 -32.83
C GLN A 469 22.68 20.68 -31.35
N LEU A 470 22.60 19.41 -30.98
CA LEU A 470 22.32 18.94 -29.61
C LEU A 470 23.59 18.77 -28.76
N SER A 471 24.77 18.72 -29.39
CA SER A 471 26.04 18.48 -28.70
C SER A 471 26.30 19.56 -27.64
N ASN A 472 26.62 19.14 -26.41
CA ASN A 472 26.89 20.01 -25.26
C ASN A 472 25.76 21.01 -24.95
N LYS A 473 24.51 20.63 -25.22
CA LYS A 473 23.33 21.39 -24.82
C LYS A 473 22.66 20.69 -23.65
N ASP A 474 22.29 21.47 -22.64
CA ASP A 474 21.43 21.04 -21.54
C ASP A 474 20.11 21.81 -21.60
N LEU A 475 19.11 21.37 -20.83
CA LEU A 475 17.85 22.10 -20.67
C LEU A 475 17.75 22.73 -19.28
N THR A 476 17.18 23.92 -19.19
CA THR A 476 16.69 24.48 -17.93
C THR A 476 15.22 24.11 -17.81
N GLY A 477 14.84 23.59 -16.65
CA GLY A 477 13.47 23.24 -16.31
C GLY A 477 12.91 24.09 -15.18
N ILE A 478 11.61 24.32 -15.18
CA ILE A 478 10.89 24.85 -14.01
C ILE A 478 9.69 23.96 -13.73
N LEU A 479 9.70 23.27 -12.59
CA LEU A 479 8.58 22.46 -12.13
C LEU A 479 7.66 23.30 -11.26
N LYS A 480 6.42 23.51 -11.70
CA LYS A 480 5.38 24.24 -10.98
C LYS A 480 4.21 23.31 -10.64
N THR A 481 3.95 23.13 -9.36
CA THR A 481 2.73 22.47 -8.87
C THR A 481 1.68 23.54 -8.50
N LYS A 482 0.45 23.12 -8.15
CA LYS A 482 -0.61 24.05 -7.74
C LYS A 482 -0.33 24.77 -6.41
N SER A 483 0.42 24.12 -5.51
CA SER A 483 0.55 24.54 -4.10
C SER A 483 1.94 25.02 -3.70
N ASN A 484 2.98 24.77 -4.52
CA ASN A 484 4.36 25.04 -4.13
C ASN A 484 4.99 26.12 -5.02
N SER A 485 6.01 26.79 -4.45
CA SER A 485 6.91 27.66 -5.20
C SER A 485 7.54 26.91 -6.39
N PRO A 486 7.74 27.57 -7.54
CA PRO A 486 8.41 26.95 -8.68
C PRO A 486 9.80 26.41 -8.30
N GLN A 487 10.08 25.16 -8.68
CA GLN A 487 11.38 24.54 -8.50
C GLN A 487 12.17 24.65 -9.81
N PHE A 488 13.33 25.30 -9.75
CA PHE A 488 14.26 25.39 -10.88
C PHE A 488 15.10 24.12 -10.96
N LEU A 489 15.23 23.57 -12.16
CA LEU A 489 15.90 22.31 -12.45
C LEU A 489 16.94 22.57 -13.55
N ASN A 490 18.15 22.04 -13.38
CA ASN A 490 19.04 21.83 -14.51
C ASN A 490 18.83 20.40 -15.01
N ILE A 491 18.65 20.22 -16.31
CA ILE A 491 18.33 18.93 -16.94
C ILE A 491 19.47 18.58 -17.90
N PRO A 492 20.43 17.75 -17.46
CA PRO A 492 21.47 17.24 -18.32
C PRO A 492 20.86 16.47 -19.50
N MET A 493 21.40 16.69 -20.70
CA MET A 493 20.97 16.01 -21.91
C MET A 493 22.16 15.35 -22.62
N GLU A 494 21.93 14.13 -23.09
CA GLU A 494 22.89 13.36 -23.89
C GLU A 494 22.97 13.93 -25.31
N ASN A 495 24.09 13.67 -26.00
CA ASN A 495 24.34 14.16 -27.37
C ASN A 495 23.35 13.64 -28.43
N ASP A 496 22.57 12.61 -28.11
CA ASP A 496 21.49 12.08 -28.96
C ASP A 496 20.10 12.65 -28.64
N GLY A 497 20.05 13.66 -27.76
CA GLY A 497 18.85 14.38 -27.37
C GLY A 497 18.06 13.72 -26.24
N GLN A 498 18.54 12.62 -25.65
CA GLN A 498 17.87 11.99 -24.50
C GLN A 498 18.18 12.74 -23.21
N PHE A 499 17.20 12.91 -22.35
CA PHE A 499 17.38 13.50 -21.02
C PHE A 499 16.53 12.78 -19.97
N LYS A 500 16.94 12.90 -18.71
CA LYS A 500 16.25 12.25 -17.58
C LYS A 500 16.26 13.11 -16.33
N LEU A 501 15.07 13.32 -15.77
CA LEU A 501 14.85 13.86 -14.43
C LEU A 501 14.55 12.68 -13.49
N ASN A 502 15.22 12.61 -12.35
CA ASN A 502 15.02 11.55 -11.34
C ASN A 502 14.60 12.16 -10.00
N LYS A 503 14.06 11.32 -9.10
CA LYS A 503 13.78 11.67 -7.70
C LYS A 503 12.82 12.83 -7.55
N LEU A 504 11.86 12.94 -8.47
CA LEU A 504 10.79 13.93 -8.36
C LEU A 504 9.73 13.43 -7.38
N TYR A 505 9.26 14.34 -6.54
CA TYR A 505 8.26 14.06 -5.51
C TYR A 505 7.22 15.18 -5.52
N PHE A 506 6.07 14.92 -6.14
CA PHE A 506 4.95 15.84 -6.18
C PHE A 506 3.64 15.09 -6.37
N PHE A 507 2.54 15.75 -6.01
CA PHE A 507 1.18 15.22 -6.13
C PHE A 507 0.39 15.97 -7.20
N ASP A 508 -0.66 15.33 -7.72
CA ASP A 508 -1.50 15.85 -8.81
C ASP A 508 -0.65 16.11 -10.08
N THR A 509 -1.14 16.95 -10.98
CA THR A 509 -0.47 17.35 -12.21
C THR A 509 0.42 18.57 -11.95
N ALA A 510 1.68 18.51 -12.40
CA ALA A 510 2.61 19.63 -12.41
C ALA A 510 2.86 20.11 -13.85
N LYS A 511 3.18 21.40 -14.00
CA LYS A 511 3.69 21.94 -15.25
C LYS A 511 5.21 21.94 -15.20
N LEU A 512 5.85 21.25 -16.14
CA LEU A 512 7.28 21.32 -16.36
C LEU A 512 7.54 22.26 -17.53
N TYR A 513 7.97 23.48 -17.24
CA TYR A 513 8.48 24.41 -18.25
C TYR A 513 9.89 24.01 -18.63
N TYR A 514 10.28 24.17 -19.89
CA TYR A 514 11.60 23.77 -20.38
C TYR A 514 12.12 24.70 -21.48
N GLN A 515 13.43 24.80 -21.59
CA GLN A 515 14.14 25.53 -22.64
C GLN A 515 15.60 25.07 -22.72
N PHE A 516 16.24 25.16 -23.88
CA PHE A 516 17.69 24.98 -23.95
C PHE A 516 18.44 26.04 -23.13
N ASN A 517 19.51 25.61 -22.45
CA ASN A 517 20.41 26.51 -21.74
C ASN A 517 20.98 27.55 -22.71
N ASN A 518 20.95 28.82 -22.29
CA ASN A 518 21.42 29.99 -23.05
C ASN A 518 20.70 30.27 -24.38
N ASP A 519 19.56 29.65 -24.68
CA ASP A 519 18.76 29.92 -25.89
C ASP A 519 17.79 31.10 -25.70
N LYS A 520 18.30 32.28 -25.33
CA LYS A 520 17.47 33.44 -24.89
C LYS A 520 16.33 33.80 -25.86
N ASP A 521 16.56 33.65 -27.16
CA ASP A 521 15.62 33.99 -28.24
C ASP A 521 14.73 32.81 -28.67
N LYS A 522 14.84 31.64 -28.02
CA LYS A 522 14.08 30.40 -28.27
C LYS A 522 14.22 29.81 -29.68
N THR A 523 15.22 30.26 -30.43
CA THR A 523 15.46 29.79 -31.80
C THR A 523 15.67 28.28 -31.87
N LEU A 524 16.40 27.72 -30.91
CA LEU A 524 16.71 26.28 -30.88
C LEU A 524 15.54 25.49 -30.27
N THR A 525 14.92 26.03 -29.22
CA THR A 525 13.81 25.40 -28.51
C THR A 525 12.57 25.30 -29.41
N SER A 526 12.23 26.36 -30.15
CA SER A 526 11.09 26.37 -31.08
C SER A 526 11.31 25.56 -32.36
N ALA A 527 12.56 25.25 -32.71
CA ALA A 527 12.88 24.38 -33.85
C ALA A 527 12.85 22.88 -33.49
N ALA A 528 12.70 22.54 -32.21
CA ALA A 528 12.73 21.18 -31.71
C ALA A 528 11.35 20.68 -31.26
N SER A 529 11.16 19.37 -31.30
CA SER A 529 10.00 18.68 -30.73
C SER A 529 10.43 17.87 -29.51
N PHE A 530 9.70 17.97 -28.41
CA PHE A 530 10.06 17.32 -27.16
C PHE A 530 9.03 16.24 -26.80
N ALA A 531 9.50 14.99 -26.63
CA ALA A 531 8.71 13.90 -26.10
C ALA A 531 9.04 13.70 -24.62
N PHE A 532 8.02 13.49 -23.79
CA PHE A 532 8.16 13.25 -22.35
C PHE A 532 7.37 12.01 -21.93
N GLU A 533 7.97 11.18 -21.09
CA GLU A 533 7.36 9.98 -20.51
C GLU A 533 7.73 9.89 -19.03
N ASN A 534 6.74 9.64 -18.16
CA ASN A 534 6.99 9.41 -16.75
C ASN A 534 7.28 7.93 -16.44
N SER A 535 7.83 7.64 -15.27
CA SER A 535 8.16 6.28 -14.86
C SER A 535 7.01 5.47 -14.29
N PHE A 536 5.77 5.97 -14.34
CA PHE A 536 4.65 5.19 -13.87
C PHE A 536 4.32 4.07 -14.86
N ILE A 537 4.26 2.85 -14.35
CA ILE A 537 4.00 1.67 -15.16
C ILE A 537 2.54 1.63 -15.61
N LYS A 538 2.26 0.94 -16.72
CA LYS A 538 0.89 0.66 -17.16
C LYS A 538 0.23 -0.36 -16.22
N SER A 539 -1.10 -0.34 -16.17
CA SER A 539 -1.86 -1.34 -15.40
C SER A 539 -1.64 -2.74 -16.00
N PRO A 540 -1.33 -3.76 -15.19
CA PRO A 540 -1.14 -5.11 -15.69
C PRO A 540 -2.49 -5.73 -16.10
N ALA A 541 -2.46 -6.56 -17.15
CA ALA A 541 -3.62 -7.35 -17.55
C ALA A 541 -4.08 -8.26 -16.40
N GLN A 542 -5.39 -8.47 -16.27
CA GLN A 542 -5.98 -9.25 -15.19
C GLN A 542 -6.62 -10.53 -15.74
N SER A 543 -6.35 -11.66 -15.08
CA SER A 543 -7.11 -12.90 -15.33
C SER A 543 -8.44 -12.85 -14.59
N VAL A 544 -9.54 -13.05 -15.34
CA VAL A 544 -10.90 -13.14 -14.79
C VAL A 544 -11.05 -14.38 -13.91
N ASP A 545 -10.40 -15.49 -14.29
CA ASP A 545 -10.44 -16.74 -13.52
C ASP A 545 -9.76 -16.58 -12.15
N LEU A 546 -8.68 -15.78 -12.08
CA LEU A 546 -8.03 -15.46 -10.81
C LEU A 546 -8.96 -14.64 -9.89
N LEU A 547 -9.73 -13.69 -10.43
CA LEU A 547 -10.70 -12.91 -9.66
C LEU A 547 -11.84 -13.79 -9.13
N ALA A 548 -12.34 -14.70 -9.97
CA ALA A 548 -13.38 -15.64 -9.57
C ALA A 548 -12.90 -16.58 -8.44
N ALA A 549 -11.66 -17.06 -8.51
CA ALA A 549 -11.08 -17.95 -7.51
C ALA A 549 -10.78 -17.29 -6.15
N LEU A 550 -10.72 -15.95 -6.10
CA LEU A 550 -10.38 -15.17 -4.90
C LEU A 550 -11.59 -14.60 -4.16
N TYR A 551 -12.79 -14.71 -4.75
CA TYR A 551 -14.00 -14.12 -4.18
C TYR A 551 -14.75 -15.11 -3.30
N ALA A 552 -14.71 -14.92 -1.98
CA ALA A 552 -15.73 -15.48 -1.09
C ALA A 552 -16.66 -14.36 -0.61
N PRO A 553 -17.99 -14.44 -0.85
CA PRO A 553 -18.90 -13.45 -0.31
C PRO A 553 -18.91 -13.53 1.21
N ALA A 554 -18.64 -12.42 1.89
CA ALA A 554 -18.94 -12.31 3.31
C ALA A 554 -20.44 -12.52 3.51
N LYS A 555 -20.83 -13.48 4.34
CA LYS A 555 -22.21 -13.62 4.81
C LYS A 555 -22.49 -12.48 5.79
N THR A 556 -22.84 -11.31 5.27
CA THR A 556 -23.25 -10.20 6.13
C THR A 556 -24.57 -10.56 6.79
N ASP A 557 -24.67 -10.39 8.11
CA ASP A 557 -25.95 -10.51 8.81
C ASP A 557 -26.97 -9.55 8.18
N SER A 558 -28.18 -10.04 7.94
CA SER A 558 -29.27 -9.24 7.36
C SER A 558 -29.57 -8.00 8.20
N ILE A 559 -29.36 -8.04 9.51
CA ILE A 559 -29.58 -6.90 10.41
C ILE A 559 -28.51 -5.81 10.19
N ILE A 560 -27.23 -6.19 10.08
CA ILE A 560 -26.12 -5.26 9.80
C ILE A 560 -26.34 -4.59 8.45
N LEU A 561 -26.73 -5.38 7.44
CA LEU A 561 -27.04 -4.88 6.10
C LEU A 561 -28.15 -3.82 6.13
N LEU A 562 -29.23 -4.07 6.86
CA LEU A 562 -30.34 -3.13 7.01
C LEU A 562 -29.93 -1.86 7.76
N LYS A 563 -29.16 -1.98 8.84
CA LYS A 563 -28.69 -0.82 9.59
C LYS A 563 -27.71 0.02 8.76
N SER A 564 -26.72 -0.61 8.13
CA SER A 564 -25.73 0.06 7.28
C SER A 564 -26.38 0.76 6.08
N SER A 565 -27.27 0.08 5.37
CA SER A 565 -27.99 0.68 4.22
C SER A 565 -28.90 1.83 4.64
N SER A 566 -29.52 1.77 5.82
CA SER A 566 -30.33 2.87 6.37
C SER A 566 -29.46 4.07 6.74
N MET A 567 -28.33 3.83 7.41
CA MET A 567 -27.37 4.87 7.78
C MET A 567 -26.75 5.56 6.57
N ALA A 568 -26.38 4.79 5.54
CA ALA A 568 -25.87 5.34 4.29
C ALA A 568 -26.89 6.24 3.57
N LYS A 569 -28.18 5.87 3.57
CA LYS A 569 -29.24 6.74 3.03
C LYS A 569 -29.32 8.08 3.77
N LEU A 570 -29.26 8.06 5.11
CA LEU A 570 -29.26 9.27 5.93
C LEU A 570 -28.02 10.13 5.68
N GLN A 571 -26.84 9.51 5.63
CA GLN A 571 -25.59 10.22 5.36
C GLN A 571 -25.59 10.85 3.96
N ARG A 572 -26.14 10.19 2.94
CA ARG A 572 -26.27 10.77 1.59
C ARG A 572 -27.26 11.92 1.55
N ALA A 573 -28.45 11.75 2.15
CA ALA A 573 -29.42 12.84 2.25
C ALA A 573 -28.78 14.07 2.91
N GLN A 574 -27.98 13.86 3.96
CA GLN A 574 -27.24 14.93 4.61
C GLN A 574 -26.16 15.56 3.72
N THR A 575 -25.40 14.75 3.00
CA THR A 575 -24.35 15.25 2.10
C THR A 575 -24.95 16.10 0.98
N GLU A 576 -26.09 15.70 0.43
CA GLU A 576 -26.83 16.48 -0.57
C GLU A 576 -27.40 17.77 0.02
N LEU A 577 -27.98 17.72 1.22
CA LEU A 577 -28.42 18.93 1.93
C LEU A 577 -27.26 19.91 2.17
N ASN A 578 -26.08 19.41 2.55
CA ASN A 578 -24.88 20.24 2.73
C ASN A 578 -24.40 20.84 1.41
N LYS A 579 -24.43 20.10 0.29
CA LYS A 579 -24.13 20.63 -1.04
C LYS A 579 -25.12 21.73 -1.44
N ILE A 580 -26.41 21.53 -1.17
CA ILE A 580 -27.44 22.55 -1.42
C ILE A 580 -27.20 23.77 -0.53
N GLN A 581 -27.00 23.60 0.78
CA GLN A 581 -26.74 24.71 1.70
C GLN A 581 -25.48 25.48 1.35
N THR A 582 -24.40 24.82 0.94
CA THR A 582 -23.17 25.50 0.47
C THR A 582 -23.42 26.28 -0.82
N LEU A 583 -24.22 25.77 -1.76
CA LEU A 583 -24.65 26.51 -2.94
C LEU A 583 -25.58 27.69 -2.57
N SER A 584 -26.52 27.51 -1.66
CA SER A 584 -27.43 28.56 -1.15
C SER A 584 -26.68 29.65 -0.37
N THR A 585 -25.71 29.26 0.45
CA THR A 585 -24.83 30.18 1.20
C THR A 585 -23.93 30.95 0.23
N VAL A 586 -23.57 30.35 -0.91
CA VAL A 586 -22.85 31.03 -2.02
C VAL A 586 -23.78 31.97 -2.83
N VAL A 587 -25.11 31.81 -2.75
CA VAL A 587 -26.10 32.74 -3.36
C VAL A 587 -26.47 33.93 -2.46
N ILE A 588 -26.03 33.95 -1.18
CA ILE A 588 -26.19 35.13 -0.32
C ILE A 588 -24.95 36.03 -0.46
N THR A 589 -25.05 36.99 -1.37
CA THR A 589 -24.28 38.25 -1.43
C THR A 589 -22.83 38.17 -0.97
N THR A 590 -21.98 37.45 -1.71
CA THR A 590 -20.58 37.86 -1.76
C THR A 590 -20.52 39.14 -2.59
N LYS A 591 -20.50 40.29 -1.91
CA LYS A 591 -19.83 41.46 -2.48
C LYS A 591 -18.42 40.98 -2.78
N GLN A 592 -18.12 40.74 -4.05
CA GLN A 592 -16.78 40.35 -4.49
C GLN A 592 -15.81 41.36 -3.88
N LYS A 593 -14.97 40.92 -2.93
CA LYS A 593 -13.98 41.80 -2.30
C LYS A 593 -13.22 42.52 -3.40
N SER A 594 -13.22 43.85 -3.33
CA SER A 594 -12.47 44.69 -4.25
C SER A 594 -10.99 44.31 -4.20
N LEU A 595 -10.23 44.59 -5.27
CA LEU A 595 -8.81 44.27 -5.32
C LEU A 595 -8.05 44.83 -4.11
N LYS A 596 -8.43 46.04 -3.66
CA LYS A 596 -7.90 46.69 -2.45
C LYS A 596 -8.13 45.86 -1.19
N GLU A 597 -9.34 45.34 -0.97
CA GLU A 597 -9.67 44.53 0.21
C GLU A 597 -8.99 43.15 0.20
N LYS A 598 -8.74 42.58 -0.99
CA LYS A 598 -7.96 41.33 -1.12
C LYS A 598 -6.49 41.55 -0.78
N LEU A 599 -5.88 42.58 -1.37
CA LEU A 599 -4.47 42.91 -1.12
C LEU A 599 -4.25 43.36 0.32
N ASP A 600 -5.20 44.08 0.92
CA ASP A 600 -5.12 44.45 2.34
C ASP A 600 -5.06 43.20 3.24
N ALA A 601 -5.94 42.23 3.02
CA ALA A 601 -5.96 40.99 3.78
C ALA A 601 -4.72 40.10 3.57
N GLU A 602 -4.09 40.16 2.40
CA GLU A 602 -2.91 39.34 2.06
C GLU A 602 -1.59 39.96 2.53
N TYR A 603 -1.45 41.28 2.42
CA TYR A 603 -0.17 41.96 2.60
C TYR A 603 0.01 42.60 3.98
N THR A 604 -1.08 42.88 4.70
CA THR A 604 -1.04 43.63 5.96
C THR A 604 -1.27 42.76 7.19
N SER A 605 -0.75 43.20 8.33
CA SER A 605 -0.95 42.58 9.64
C SER A 605 -1.18 43.62 10.75
N GLY A 606 -1.88 43.20 11.80
CA GLY A 606 -2.10 44.02 13.00
C GLY A 606 -2.61 45.43 12.71
N MET A 607 -1.92 46.43 13.24
CA MET A 607 -2.25 47.86 13.10
C MET A 607 -2.13 48.44 11.69
N PHE A 608 -1.53 47.70 10.76
CA PHE A 608 -1.48 48.08 9.34
C PHE A 608 -2.66 47.53 8.53
N SER A 609 -3.49 46.66 9.12
CA SER A 609 -4.66 46.08 8.47
C SER A 609 -5.89 46.96 8.63
N GLY A 610 -6.68 47.13 7.56
CA GLY A 610 -7.81 48.05 7.54
C GLY A 610 -7.42 49.54 7.74
N GLY A 611 -8.37 50.35 8.19
CA GLY A 611 -8.17 51.76 8.56
C GLY A 611 -8.72 52.82 7.58
N ASP A 612 -8.95 54.04 8.08
CA ASP A 612 -9.46 55.21 7.34
C ASP A 612 -8.32 55.96 6.61
N GLY A 613 -7.65 55.25 5.70
CA GLY A 613 -6.50 55.74 4.92
C GLY A 613 -6.72 55.69 3.41
N TYR A 614 -5.71 56.13 2.64
CA TYR A 614 -5.72 55.97 1.18
C TYR A 614 -5.00 54.67 0.80
N THR A 615 -5.60 53.89 -0.11
CA THR A 615 -4.99 52.67 -0.63
C THR A 615 -4.90 52.73 -2.15
N PHE A 616 -3.68 52.58 -2.64
CA PHE A 616 -3.34 52.54 -4.06
C PHE A 616 -2.84 51.16 -4.44
N THR A 617 -3.34 50.64 -5.55
CA THR A 617 -2.97 49.33 -6.11
C THR A 617 -2.32 49.57 -7.46
N THR A 618 -1.12 49.03 -7.66
CA THR A 618 -0.30 49.32 -8.85
C THR A 618 -0.77 48.59 -10.10
N GLU A 619 -1.52 47.50 -9.96
CA GLU A 619 -1.97 46.67 -11.08
C GLU A 619 -2.97 47.40 -11.99
N ASP A 620 -3.86 48.19 -11.40
CA ASP A 620 -5.00 48.86 -12.05
C ASP A 620 -4.78 50.36 -12.32
N ASP A 621 -3.66 50.95 -11.88
CA ASP A 621 -3.35 52.38 -12.09
C ASP A 621 -2.29 52.55 -13.20
N PRO A 622 -2.66 53.01 -14.41
CA PRO A 622 -1.72 53.26 -15.50
C PRO A 622 -0.58 54.23 -15.11
N PHE A 623 -0.85 55.18 -14.21
CA PHE A 623 0.15 56.15 -13.75
C PHE A 623 1.18 55.54 -12.80
N ALA A 624 0.83 54.44 -12.12
CA ALA A 624 1.79 53.69 -11.31
C ALA A 624 2.89 53.07 -12.19
N LYS A 625 2.53 52.58 -13.39
CA LYS A 625 3.48 51.91 -14.30
C LYS A 625 4.43 52.88 -15.00
N SER A 626 4.11 54.17 -15.04
CA SER A 626 4.94 55.22 -15.64
C SER A 626 5.71 56.07 -14.62
N ALA A 627 5.48 55.89 -13.31
CA ALA A 627 6.15 56.66 -12.28
C ALA A 627 7.60 56.20 -12.07
N GLN A 628 8.52 57.14 -11.90
CA GLN A 628 9.95 56.84 -11.70
C GLN A 628 10.27 56.37 -10.27
N SER A 629 9.46 56.77 -9.29
CA SER A 629 9.57 56.35 -7.90
C SER A 629 8.23 56.40 -7.18
N ILE A 630 8.14 55.73 -6.03
CA ILE A 630 6.95 55.73 -5.16
C ILE A 630 6.54 57.15 -4.75
N LEU A 631 7.51 58.01 -4.44
CA LEU A 631 7.22 59.39 -4.02
C LEU A 631 6.72 60.26 -5.17
N SER A 632 7.28 60.10 -6.37
CA SER A 632 6.78 60.77 -7.57
C SER A 632 5.35 60.33 -7.92
N TYR A 633 5.03 59.05 -7.68
CA TYR A 633 3.68 58.51 -7.88
C TYR A 633 2.66 59.12 -6.92
N LEU A 634 3.04 59.35 -5.67
CA LEU A 634 2.15 59.85 -4.62
C LEU A 634 1.98 61.39 -4.66
N GLN A 635 2.82 62.10 -5.40
CA GLN A 635 2.79 63.55 -5.47
C GLN A 635 1.43 64.04 -6.01
N GLY A 636 0.70 64.80 -5.19
CA GLY A 636 -0.64 65.31 -5.54
C GLY A 636 -1.78 64.29 -5.45
N LYS A 637 -1.54 63.02 -5.08
CA LYS A 637 -2.60 62.00 -4.94
C LYS A 637 -3.28 61.98 -3.57
N VAL A 638 -2.68 62.59 -2.56
CA VAL A 638 -3.22 62.62 -1.18
C VAL A 638 -3.36 64.06 -0.70
N ALA A 639 -4.58 64.42 -0.29
CA ALA A 639 -4.87 65.77 0.20
C ALA A 639 -4.12 66.08 1.51
N GLY A 640 -3.34 67.17 1.49
CA GLY A 640 -2.57 67.65 2.64
C GLY A 640 -1.21 66.97 2.86
N LEU A 641 -0.85 65.99 2.02
CA LEU A 641 0.47 65.37 1.99
C LEU A 641 1.38 66.19 1.05
N GLN A 642 2.46 66.75 1.59
CA GLN A 642 3.48 67.47 0.85
C GLN A 642 4.71 66.58 0.71
N ILE A 643 5.10 66.28 -0.53
CA ILE A 643 6.25 65.42 -0.85
C ILE A 643 7.29 66.27 -1.56
N SER A 644 8.52 66.26 -1.06
CA SER A 644 9.70 66.80 -1.74
C SER A 644 10.55 65.65 -2.27
N THR A 645 10.88 65.68 -3.56
CA THR A 645 11.73 64.68 -4.22
C THR A 645 13.13 65.23 -4.56
N THR A 646 13.46 66.44 -4.10
CA THR A 646 14.78 67.06 -4.29
C THR A 646 15.69 66.76 -3.09
N GLY A 647 16.94 66.35 -3.30
CA GLY A 647 17.86 65.94 -2.23
C GLY A 647 17.50 64.56 -1.66
N ASP A 648 17.63 64.36 -0.35
CA ASP A 648 17.31 63.10 0.35
C ASP A 648 15.81 62.75 0.38
N GLY A 649 14.97 63.62 -0.17
CA GLY A 649 13.52 63.49 -0.19
C GLY A 649 12.87 63.60 1.20
N SER A 650 11.61 64.05 1.25
CA SER A 650 10.85 64.09 2.49
C SER A 650 9.34 64.09 2.23
N ALA A 651 8.57 63.69 3.24
CA ALA A 651 7.12 63.90 3.23
C ALA A 651 6.65 64.46 4.57
N THR A 652 5.77 65.45 4.51
CA THR A 652 5.06 65.99 5.66
C THR A 652 3.56 65.99 5.39
N TRP A 653 2.76 65.74 6.41
CA TRP A 653 1.30 65.84 6.33
C TRP A 653 0.83 66.92 7.29
N ARG A 654 0.23 67.99 6.75
CA ARG A 654 -0.21 69.17 7.53
C ARG A 654 0.90 69.75 8.43
N GLY A 655 2.14 69.78 7.94
CA GLY A 655 3.29 70.35 8.63
C GLY A 655 4.04 69.40 9.57
N SER A 656 3.52 68.19 9.82
CA SER A 656 4.20 67.16 10.64
C SER A 656 4.93 66.12 9.76
N PRO A 657 6.12 65.62 10.14
CA PRO A 657 6.83 64.57 9.38
C PRO A 657 6.06 63.25 9.29
N THR A 658 6.00 62.67 8.10
CA THR A 658 5.34 61.37 7.84
C THR A 658 6.32 60.22 7.99
N SER A 659 5.92 59.13 8.65
CA SER A 659 6.75 57.93 8.80
C SER A 659 6.63 56.99 7.60
N PHE A 660 7.69 56.24 7.32
CA PHE A 660 7.78 55.37 6.15
C PHE A 660 8.00 53.92 6.56
N PHE A 661 7.33 53.01 5.85
CA PHE A 661 7.45 51.58 6.08
C PHE A 661 7.56 50.82 4.76
N LEU A 662 8.46 49.86 4.69
CA LEU A 662 8.53 48.87 3.62
C LEU A 662 8.20 47.50 4.20
N ASN A 663 7.10 46.89 3.75
CA ASN A 663 6.58 45.62 4.28
C ASN A 663 6.47 45.61 5.82
N GLU A 664 5.93 46.70 6.39
CA GLU A 664 5.72 46.90 7.85
C GLU A 664 7.00 47.11 8.67
N ILE A 665 8.16 47.15 8.02
CA ILE A 665 9.44 47.49 8.64
C ILE A 665 9.65 48.98 8.49
N ASN A 666 10.04 49.66 9.57
CA ASN A 666 10.37 51.09 9.54
C ASN A 666 11.52 51.33 8.54
N SER A 667 11.34 52.29 7.64
CA SER A 667 12.24 52.57 6.54
C SER A 667 12.44 54.07 6.38
N ASP A 668 13.48 54.46 5.66
CA ASP A 668 13.70 55.85 5.29
C ASP A 668 13.22 56.15 3.85
N VAL A 669 13.30 57.42 3.49
CA VAL A 669 12.88 57.93 2.18
C VAL A 669 13.74 57.36 1.06
N ASN A 670 15.04 57.22 1.28
CA ASN A 670 16.00 56.73 0.29
C ASN A 670 15.75 55.26 -0.04
N GLN A 671 15.41 54.44 0.94
CA GLN A 671 15.03 53.05 0.75
C GLN A 671 13.79 52.94 -0.14
N LEU A 672 12.76 53.76 0.10
CA LEU A 672 11.55 53.76 -0.72
C LEU A 672 11.77 54.31 -2.13
N GLN A 673 12.65 55.28 -2.32
CA GLN A 673 12.98 55.79 -3.66
C GLN A 673 13.67 54.73 -4.53
N ASN A 674 14.43 53.82 -3.92
CA ASN A 674 15.13 52.74 -4.62
C ASN A 674 14.25 51.50 -4.91
N VAL A 675 13.00 51.46 -4.40
CA VAL A 675 12.07 50.37 -4.72
C VAL A 675 11.48 50.59 -6.11
N ASN A 676 11.67 49.60 -6.99
CA ASN A 676 11.10 49.64 -8.32
C ASN A 676 9.56 49.58 -8.25
N MET A 677 8.89 50.52 -8.92
CA MET A 677 7.43 50.63 -8.91
C MET A 677 6.72 49.38 -9.46
N ASN A 678 7.38 48.58 -10.30
CA ASN A 678 6.86 47.30 -10.80
C ASN A 678 6.78 46.21 -9.73
N ASP A 679 7.61 46.30 -8.69
CA ASP A 679 7.68 45.33 -7.61
C ASP A 679 6.72 45.67 -6.47
N VAL A 680 6.14 46.86 -6.49
CA VAL A 680 5.12 47.31 -5.53
C VAL A 680 3.78 46.67 -5.87
N ALA A 681 3.14 46.03 -4.90
CA ALA A 681 1.78 45.50 -5.00
C ALA A 681 0.74 46.53 -4.55
N MET A 682 1.03 47.21 -3.43
CA MET A 682 0.09 48.10 -2.77
C MET A 682 0.84 49.19 -1.99
N ILE A 683 0.27 50.40 -1.97
CA ILE A 683 0.73 51.51 -1.12
C ILE A 683 -0.44 51.94 -0.25
N LYS A 684 -0.26 51.90 1.07
CA LYS A 684 -1.22 52.39 2.07
C LYS A 684 -0.71 53.64 2.75
N ILE A 685 -1.61 54.61 2.90
CA ILE A 685 -1.32 55.90 3.50
C ILE A 685 -2.28 56.12 4.67
N PHE A 686 -1.74 56.08 5.88
CA PHE A 686 -2.47 56.21 7.14
C PHE A 686 -2.52 57.68 7.54
N ARG A 687 -3.73 58.19 7.78
CA ARG A 687 -3.93 59.56 8.25
C ARG A 687 -3.29 59.76 9.63
N PRO A 688 -2.78 60.96 9.94
CA PRO A 688 -2.29 61.27 11.28
C PRO A 688 -3.44 61.29 12.32
N PRO A 689 -3.24 60.79 13.55
CA PRO A 689 -2.05 60.10 14.03
C PRO A 689 -2.03 58.60 13.65
N PHE A 690 -0.87 58.07 13.26
CA PHE A 690 -0.66 56.62 13.10
C PHE A 690 0.19 56.06 14.25
N PHE A 691 -0.44 55.38 15.20
CA PHE A 691 0.23 54.89 16.41
C PHE A 691 1.23 53.76 16.19
N GLY A 692 1.31 53.19 14.97
CA GLY A 692 2.37 52.25 14.59
C GLY A 692 3.72 52.93 14.28
N ALA A 693 3.76 54.26 14.22
CA ALA A 693 4.99 55.02 14.05
C ALA A 693 5.65 55.40 15.38
N MET A 694 6.98 55.33 15.43
CA MET A 694 7.77 55.77 16.59
C MET A 694 7.54 57.28 16.84
N GLY A 695 7.20 57.65 18.08
CA GLY A 695 6.95 59.05 18.46
C GLY A 695 5.51 59.54 18.29
N GLY A 696 4.51 58.64 18.16
CA GLY A 696 3.09 59.00 18.18
C GLY A 696 2.48 59.40 16.83
N GLY A 697 3.28 59.34 15.75
CA GLY A 697 2.78 59.37 14.36
C GLY A 697 2.02 60.63 13.96
N SER A 698 2.39 61.81 14.48
CA SER A 698 1.70 63.09 14.27
C SER A 698 1.62 63.57 12.81
N GLY A 699 2.42 62.98 11.89
CA GLY A 699 2.34 63.19 10.44
C GLY A 699 1.86 61.96 9.64
N GLY A 700 1.27 60.96 10.30
CA GLY A 700 0.74 59.75 9.66
C GLY A 700 1.83 58.80 9.17
N ALA A 701 1.48 57.86 8.29
CA ALA A 701 2.44 56.90 7.75
C ALA A 701 2.18 56.51 6.29
N ILE A 702 3.25 56.23 5.55
CA ILE A 702 3.23 55.63 4.20
C ILE A 702 3.83 54.23 4.31
N ALA A 703 3.02 53.20 4.07
CA ALA A 703 3.45 51.80 4.05
C ALA A 703 3.39 51.25 2.63
N VAL A 704 4.52 50.73 2.16
CA VAL A 704 4.68 50.15 0.82
C VAL A 704 4.83 48.65 0.94
N TYR A 705 4.07 47.92 0.15
CA TYR A 705 4.07 46.46 0.12
C TYR A 705 4.56 45.98 -1.23
N THR A 706 5.65 45.20 -1.23
CA THR A 706 6.18 44.57 -2.45
C THR A 706 5.50 43.23 -2.69
N LYS A 707 5.32 42.86 -3.96
CA LYS A 707 4.70 41.60 -4.40
C LYS A 707 5.32 40.38 -3.69
N LYS A 708 4.47 39.54 -3.07
CA LYS A 708 4.84 38.25 -2.45
C LYS A 708 4.48 37.09 -3.39
N GLY A 709 5.04 35.90 -3.12
CA GLY A 709 5.11 34.72 -4.01
C GLY A 709 3.88 34.24 -4.80
N ALA A 710 2.68 34.80 -4.59
CA ALA A 710 1.49 34.56 -5.42
C ALA A 710 1.28 35.59 -6.55
N ALA A 711 1.86 36.80 -6.48
CA ALA A 711 1.82 37.81 -7.55
C ALA A 711 2.88 37.58 -8.65
N LEU A 712 3.77 36.58 -8.47
CA LEU A 712 4.60 35.98 -9.53
C LEU A 712 3.78 35.04 -10.45
N ASN A 713 2.45 35.00 -10.31
CA ASN A 713 1.52 34.23 -11.15
C ASN A 713 1.32 34.78 -12.57
N SER A 714 2.25 35.57 -13.10
CA SER A 714 2.46 35.50 -14.53
C SER A 714 2.85 34.04 -14.84
N SER A 715 2.12 33.35 -15.73
CA SER A 715 2.74 32.30 -16.54
C SER A 715 4.17 32.73 -16.87
N PHE A 716 5.18 31.85 -16.82
CA PHE A 716 6.51 32.20 -17.31
C PHE A 716 6.36 32.56 -18.80
N LYS A 717 6.09 33.84 -19.09
CA LYS A 717 5.45 34.26 -20.34
C LYS A 717 6.40 33.90 -21.46
N GLY A 718 5.93 33.02 -22.35
CA GLY A 718 6.66 32.53 -23.51
C GLY A 718 7.48 31.25 -23.30
N LEU A 719 7.60 30.65 -22.10
CA LEU A 719 8.25 29.34 -21.98
C LEU A 719 7.28 28.22 -22.37
N ASP A 720 7.77 27.25 -23.15
CA ASP A 720 7.05 26.03 -23.45
C ASP A 720 6.95 25.15 -22.20
N PHE A 721 5.87 24.37 -22.10
CA PHE A 721 5.68 23.45 -20.98
C PHE A 721 4.98 22.16 -21.39
N THR A 722 5.16 21.13 -20.56
CA THR A 722 4.39 19.90 -20.62
C THR A 722 3.70 19.65 -19.27
N ASN A 723 2.55 18.97 -19.30
CA ASN A 723 1.89 18.52 -18.09
C ASN A 723 2.46 17.15 -17.70
N VAL A 724 2.91 17.04 -16.46
CA VAL A 724 3.45 15.80 -15.90
C VAL A 724 2.56 15.35 -14.76
N VAL A 725 2.11 14.10 -14.84
CA VAL A 725 1.33 13.47 -13.77
C VAL A 725 2.26 13.10 -12.61
N GLY A 726 1.86 13.45 -11.39
CA GLY A 726 2.52 13.07 -10.14
C GLY A 726 1.78 11.98 -9.38
N TYR A 727 2.10 11.85 -8.09
CA TYR A 727 1.40 10.93 -7.21
C TYR A 727 -0.06 11.34 -6.99
N SER A 728 -0.90 10.35 -6.67
CA SER A 728 -2.30 10.58 -6.32
C SER A 728 -2.41 11.40 -5.04
N VAL A 729 -3.22 12.46 -5.07
CA VAL A 729 -3.43 13.33 -3.91
C VAL A 729 -3.95 12.51 -2.72
N ILE A 730 -3.26 12.61 -1.59
CA ILE A 730 -3.70 12.01 -0.33
C ILE A 730 -4.76 12.93 0.26
N LYS A 731 -6.02 12.47 0.26
CA LYS A 731 -7.10 13.19 0.94
C LYS A 731 -6.83 13.17 2.45
N GLN A 732 -7.11 14.28 3.12
CA GLN A 732 -7.17 14.30 4.58
C GLN A 732 -8.54 13.77 5.02
N PHE A 733 -8.56 12.88 6.02
CA PHE A 733 -9.81 12.44 6.61
C PHE A 733 -10.47 13.59 7.37
N TYR A 734 -11.75 13.84 7.09
CA TYR A 734 -12.50 14.88 7.78
C TYR A 734 -12.96 14.39 9.17
N SER A 735 -12.46 15.03 10.22
CA SER A 735 -12.94 14.85 11.59
C SER A 735 -13.53 16.18 12.08
N PRO A 736 -14.83 16.24 12.39
CA PRO A 736 -15.46 17.46 12.90
C PRO A 736 -14.91 17.80 14.28
N ASN A 737 -14.92 19.09 14.61
CA ASN A 737 -14.65 19.59 15.96
C ASN A 737 -15.92 20.26 16.51
N TYR A 738 -16.57 19.63 17.48
CA TYR A 738 -17.80 20.15 18.09
C TYR A 738 -17.56 21.07 19.30
N GLU A 739 -16.31 21.25 19.73
CA GLU A 739 -15.99 22.22 20.80
C GLU A 739 -16.02 23.66 20.28
N THR A 740 -15.71 23.87 18.99
CA THR A 740 -15.61 25.20 18.37
C THR A 740 -16.82 25.58 17.54
N ASN A 741 -17.66 24.60 17.19
CA ASN A 741 -18.87 24.81 16.38
C ASN A 741 -20.09 24.77 17.30
N ASN A 742 -20.71 25.94 17.54
CA ASN A 742 -22.03 26.02 18.16
C ASN A 742 -23.07 25.40 17.21
N ASP A 743 -23.28 24.10 17.38
CA ASP A 743 -24.34 23.25 16.86
C ASP A 743 -24.74 23.44 15.38
N PRO A 744 -24.22 22.63 14.44
CA PRO A 744 -24.88 22.56 13.15
C PRO A 744 -26.23 21.84 13.36
N ASP A 745 -27.35 22.46 12.94
CA ASP A 745 -28.71 21.87 12.82
C ASP A 745 -28.76 20.55 12.01
N VAL A 746 -27.61 20.08 11.56
CA VAL A 746 -27.33 18.93 10.73
C VAL A 746 -26.90 17.75 11.60
N ALA A 747 -27.57 16.61 11.44
CA ALA A 747 -27.23 15.37 12.13
C ALA A 747 -25.90 14.76 11.63
N ASP A 748 -25.13 14.13 12.53
CA ASP A 748 -23.87 13.43 12.21
C ASP A 748 -24.10 11.91 12.11
N TYR A 749 -24.09 11.40 10.88
CA TYR A 749 -24.29 9.98 10.55
C TYR A 749 -23.02 9.25 10.11
N ARG A 750 -21.83 9.80 10.38
CA ARG A 750 -20.56 9.16 9.98
C ARG A 750 -20.42 7.78 10.62
N THR A 751 -20.05 6.80 9.79
CA THR A 751 -19.76 5.42 10.21
C THR A 751 -18.30 5.22 10.62
N THR A 752 -17.40 5.97 10.00
CA THR A 752 -15.98 6.08 10.35
C THR A 752 -15.83 7.38 11.13
N LEU A 753 -15.47 7.28 12.41
CA LEU A 753 -15.37 8.42 13.32
C LEU A 753 -14.02 9.10 13.22
N TYR A 754 -12.96 8.31 13.00
CA TYR A 754 -11.58 8.77 12.81
C TYR A 754 -10.79 7.78 11.96
N TRP A 755 -9.93 8.29 11.09
CA TRP A 755 -8.95 7.52 10.32
C TRP A 755 -7.63 8.30 10.24
N ASN A 756 -6.52 7.63 10.52
CA ASN A 756 -5.20 8.17 10.23
C ASN A 756 -4.29 7.05 9.69
N SER A 757 -3.77 7.27 8.49
CA SER A 757 -2.90 6.31 7.81
C SER A 757 -1.46 6.37 8.31
N PHE A 758 -0.96 7.50 8.81
CA PHE A 758 0.43 7.62 9.24
C PHE A 758 0.51 8.13 10.68
N LEU A 759 0.77 7.19 11.58
CA LEU A 759 1.18 7.45 12.96
C LEU A 759 2.64 7.01 13.09
N LEU A 760 3.57 7.96 12.94
CA LEU A 760 5.00 7.71 13.04
C LEU A 760 5.46 7.90 14.49
N MET A 761 6.08 6.86 15.02
CA MET A 761 6.58 6.81 16.39
C MET A 761 8.07 6.44 16.36
N ASP A 762 8.83 7.01 17.28
CA ASP A 762 10.27 6.77 17.40
C ASP A 762 10.66 6.79 18.88
N LYS A 763 11.97 6.72 19.16
CA LYS A 763 12.51 6.79 20.53
C LYS A 763 12.10 8.05 21.32
N ASN A 764 11.77 9.15 20.65
CA ASN A 764 11.41 10.43 21.25
C ASN A 764 9.88 10.60 21.37
N ASN A 765 9.10 9.97 20.49
CA ASN A 765 7.65 10.06 20.43
C ASN A 765 7.01 8.65 20.54
N ARG A 766 7.01 8.11 21.77
CA ARG A 766 6.54 6.74 22.07
C ARG A 766 5.08 6.66 22.50
N ARG A 767 4.42 7.82 22.56
CA ARG A 767 3.02 7.96 22.98
C ARG A 767 2.33 8.96 22.09
N ILE A 768 1.21 8.57 21.49
CA ILE A 768 0.37 9.47 20.71
C ILE A 768 -1.02 9.51 21.33
N THR A 769 -1.56 10.72 21.47
CA THR A 769 -2.92 10.98 21.93
C THR A 769 -3.76 11.44 20.75
N ILE A 770 -4.94 10.83 20.58
CA ILE A 770 -5.81 11.04 19.42
C ILE A 770 -7.19 11.49 19.91
N PRO A 771 -7.48 12.80 19.88
CA PRO A 771 -8.82 13.31 20.12
C PRO A 771 -9.72 13.08 18.88
N PHE A 772 -10.95 12.66 19.11
CA PHE A 772 -11.98 12.55 18.07
C PHE A 772 -13.37 12.72 18.68
N PHE A 773 -14.38 12.91 17.83
CA PHE A 773 -15.76 13.11 18.28
C PHE A 773 -16.68 12.00 17.80
N ASN A 774 -17.60 11.59 18.68
CA ASN A 774 -18.60 10.57 18.40
C ASN A 774 -19.65 11.07 17.36
N SER A 775 -20.34 10.15 16.68
CA SER A 775 -21.49 10.49 15.83
C SER A 775 -22.80 10.49 16.63
N ASP A 776 -23.91 10.90 16.02
CA ASP A 776 -25.21 10.94 16.70
C ASP A 776 -25.77 9.53 17.00
N ASN A 777 -25.28 8.53 16.26
CA ASN A 777 -25.84 7.19 16.23
C ASN A 777 -24.90 6.11 16.79
N CYS A 778 -23.60 6.38 16.87
CA CYS A 778 -22.63 5.42 17.37
C CYS A 778 -22.79 5.19 18.88
N LYS A 779 -22.98 3.92 19.26
CA LYS A 779 -23.14 3.45 20.65
C LYS A 779 -21.99 2.56 21.12
N LYS A 780 -21.18 2.05 20.20
CA LYS A 780 -20.02 1.21 20.48
C LYS A 780 -18.95 1.56 19.47
N ILE A 781 -17.77 1.90 19.96
CA ILE A 781 -16.65 2.33 19.14
C ILE A 781 -15.73 1.12 18.95
N ARG A 782 -15.53 0.70 17.71
CA ARG A 782 -14.52 -0.29 17.32
C ARG A 782 -13.27 0.43 16.86
N VAL A 783 -12.13 0.12 17.46
CA VAL A 783 -10.82 0.66 17.11
C VAL A 783 -9.93 -0.46 16.62
N ILE A 784 -9.31 -0.27 15.46
CA ILE A 784 -8.30 -1.16 14.91
C ILE A 784 -7.02 -0.36 14.69
N ILE A 785 -5.90 -0.88 15.20
CA ILE A 785 -4.56 -0.39 14.90
C ILE A 785 -3.82 -1.51 14.18
N GLU A 786 -3.09 -1.16 13.13
CA GLU A 786 -2.12 -2.06 12.51
C GLU A 786 -0.82 -1.32 12.26
N GLY A 787 0.30 -2.03 12.23
CA GLY A 787 1.58 -1.39 11.98
C GLY A 787 2.76 -2.31 11.84
N ILE A 788 3.88 -1.70 11.49
CA ILE A 788 5.18 -2.34 11.31
C ILE A 788 6.28 -1.47 11.93
N ASN A 789 7.30 -2.10 12.50
CA ASN A 789 8.51 -1.42 12.97
C ASN A 789 9.71 -1.66 12.04
N GLU A 790 10.82 -0.97 12.30
CA GLU A 790 12.04 -1.07 11.47
C GLU A 790 12.69 -2.46 11.45
N LEU A 791 12.36 -3.35 12.38
CA LEU A 791 12.79 -4.75 12.40
C LEU A 791 11.84 -5.69 11.64
N GLY A 792 10.78 -5.15 11.03
CA GLY A 792 9.79 -5.92 10.30
C GLY A 792 8.77 -6.63 11.18
N GLN A 793 8.81 -6.40 12.49
CA GLN A 793 7.79 -6.92 13.39
C GLN A 793 6.49 -6.15 13.17
N LEU A 794 5.38 -6.85 13.32
CA LEU A 794 4.04 -6.39 13.04
C LEU A 794 3.27 -6.13 14.33
N THR A 795 2.23 -5.31 14.27
CA THR A 795 1.29 -5.18 15.39
C THR A 795 -0.12 -5.08 14.85
N ARG A 796 -1.07 -5.62 15.62
CA ARG A 796 -2.50 -5.40 15.45
C ARG A 796 -3.16 -5.38 16.82
N GLU A 797 -3.90 -4.32 17.07
CA GLU A 797 -4.76 -4.18 18.24
C GLU A 797 -6.19 -3.93 17.78
N GLU A 798 -7.16 -4.65 18.34
CA GLU A 798 -8.57 -4.46 18.07
C GLU A 798 -9.34 -4.38 19.40
N LYS A 799 -9.96 -3.22 19.66
CA LYS A 799 -10.69 -2.98 20.91
C LYS A 799 -12.07 -2.38 20.65
N ILE A 800 -13.04 -2.79 21.48
CA ILE A 800 -14.38 -2.21 21.51
C ILE A 800 -14.53 -1.40 22.79
N PHE A 801 -14.91 -0.14 22.64
CA PHE A 801 -15.30 0.74 23.73
C PHE A 801 -16.81 0.87 23.74
N GLN A 802 -17.44 0.46 24.84
CA GLN A 802 -18.89 0.48 25.08
C GLN A 802 -19.23 1.10 26.42
#